data_AF-A0A3N2DC06-F1
#
_entry.id   AF-A0A3N2DC06-F1
#
_cell.length_a   1.000
_cell.length_b   1.000
_cell.length_c   1.000
_cell.angle_alpha   90.00
_cell.angle_beta   90.00
_cell.angle_gamma   90.00
#
_symmetry.space_group_name_H-M   'P 1'
#
loop_
_entity.id
_entity.type
_entity.pdbx_description
1 polymer ?
#
loop_
_entity_poly.entity_id
_entity_poly.type
_entity_poly.pdbx_seq_one_letter_code
_entity_poly.pdbx_strand_id
1 'polypeptide(L)'
;MTTGGFTLPGEAGHEELTLRLAERWGADVIRDSDGTTLSREILDADYGIYSTICLIREDRDWALANQRLLQQNFLGSFPVVADGDVVRIDPLAGYSTDQFVLNDWDGVELWQVFDRTSGTEVPRESWRLVDGTVVVDGTVPGHSYTVNVLVMRVWEEISMYNHVTNDWGDKPRLMALEPRHPAVAQRLEEWLERWCVEHPETTVVRFTSLFYNFAWFWGSDPDLPHVYADWGSYDFTVNPVALREFNAGRAVPITSEDFVDAGRYTSTHNPPSPIYREWMEFTMDFVLALGRRLVDVVHRHGKQAYVFYDDSWVGLEPYSPRFPEFGFDGLIKAVFSGYEARLNAGVDVPVHELRLHPYLFPVDLEGKPTFVPGGDPTADARAYWTVMRRALLRARIDRIGLGGYLSLVEPFEDFQAYVAEVADEHRLVRDLHLAGPPAVAPVRVGVATCWGRLRSWTCSGHLHENPELSLLHVIESLAGLPFDVEFLALDDLAADGVPDGIDVLVNAGPAGSSWSGGPVWSRPELVAAVTRFVAAGGGLVGVESPSALDRAQAPGRLDRFQLAPVLGVDVDAGDRHVLARRRFDVDEAGPAARSILAGVDVATALAGVRPQPGTRLARSGVAVLAATDGVPTVTATSFGAGRAVYLADHRHGADAARLLSNALWWAAGREPSGYATSDPRLDVAHFPASGTVLVASSADVPVTGSVLRDGEVVAEVSLAPAGLAVLDAAALDG
;
A
#
# COMPACT_ATOMS: atom_id res chain seq x y z
N MET A 1 -30.86 -12.46 13.88
CA MET A 1 -29.44 -12.21 13.60
C MET A 1 -29.19 -12.62 12.16
N THR A 2 -28.59 -11.75 11.36
CA THR A 2 -28.13 -12.10 10.02
C THR A 2 -26.82 -12.87 10.14
N THR A 3 -26.63 -13.93 9.37
CA THR A 3 -25.43 -14.78 9.43
C THR A 3 -24.64 -14.71 8.12
N GLY A 4 -23.38 -15.12 8.18
CA GLY A 4 -22.48 -15.21 7.03
C GLY A 4 -21.67 -13.95 6.75
N GLY A 5 -20.66 -14.10 5.91
CA GLY A 5 -19.72 -13.01 5.59
C GLY A 5 -18.74 -12.68 6.72
N PHE A 6 -18.55 -13.60 7.67
CA PHE A 6 -17.66 -13.37 8.81
C PHE A 6 -16.76 -14.60 9.07
N THR A 7 -15.45 -14.36 9.09
CA THR A 7 -14.42 -15.37 9.39
C THR A 7 -13.90 -15.20 10.82
N LEU A 8 -14.06 -16.22 11.66
CA LEU A 8 -13.68 -16.20 13.08
C LEU A 8 -12.41 -17.04 13.33
N PRO A 9 -11.42 -16.55 14.10
CA PRO A 9 -10.29 -17.37 14.52
C PRO A 9 -10.73 -18.37 15.60
N GLY A 10 -10.42 -19.66 15.43
CA GLY A 10 -10.75 -20.75 16.35
C GLY A 10 -9.50 -21.36 16.98
N GLU A 11 -9.61 -21.76 18.25
CA GLU A 11 -8.48 -22.17 19.08
C GLU A 11 -8.80 -23.48 19.81
N ALA A 12 -7.94 -24.49 19.65
CA ALA A 12 -8.09 -25.77 20.38
C ALA A 12 -7.97 -25.57 21.89
N GLY A 13 -8.85 -26.20 22.66
CA GLY A 13 -8.99 -25.99 24.10
C GLY A 13 -9.94 -24.83 24.47
N HIS A 14 -10.45 -24.09 23.48
CA HIS A 14 -11.43 -23.01 23.64
C HIS A 14 -12.66 -23.21 22.72
N GLU A 15 -13.11 -24.46 22.58
CA GLU A 15 -14.21 -24.86 21.69
C GLU A 15 -15.53 -24.16 22.04
N GLU A 16 -15.92 -24.18 23.32
CA GLU A 16 -17.16 -23.55 23.79
C GLU A 16 -17.17 -22.03 23.51
N LEU A 17 -16.04 -21.36 23.76
CA LEU A 17 -15.85 -19.95 23.45
C LEU A 17 -15.97 -19.70 21.94
N THR A 18 -15.31 -20.52 21.13
CA THR A 18 -15.30 -20.44 19.67
C THR A 18 -16.71 -20.54 19.09
N LEU A 19 -17.46 -21.58 19.47
CA LEU A 19 -18.81 -21.82 18.95
C LEU A 19 -19.82 -20.76 19.43
N ARG A 20 -19.70 -20.32 20.70
CA ARG A 20 -20.54 -19.24 21.24
C ARG A 20 -20.32 -17.93 20.49
N LEU A 21 -19.07 -17.57 20.22
CA LEU A 21 -18.74 -16.33 19.49
C LEU A 21 -19.06 -16.45 18.00
N ALA A 22 -18.94 -17.64 17.40
CA ALA A 22 -19.34 -17.89 16.03
C ALA A 22 -20.85 -17.64 15.85
N GLU A 23 -21.68 -18.14 16.76
CA GLU A 23 -23.12 -17.85 16.76
C GLU A 23 -23.40 -16.34 16.98
N ARG A 24 -22.76 -15.74 18.01
CA ARG A 24 -22.98 -14.33 18.38
C ARG A 24 -22.60 -13.36 17.26
N TRP A 25 -21.46 -13.57 16.62
CA TRP A 25 -20.96 -12.72 15.54
C TRP A 25 -21.52 -13.12 14.17
N GLY A 26 -22.27 -14.22 14.08
CA GLY A 26 -22.84 -14.74 12.83
C GLY A 26 -21.78 -15.25 11.85
N ALA A 27 -20.70 -15.83 12.37
CA ALA A 27 -19.65 -16.43 11.56
C ALA A 27 -20.18 -17.62 10.76
N ASP A 28 -19.71 -17.77 9.53
CA ASP A 28 -19.94 -18.93 8.66
C ASP A 28 -18.65 -19.69 8.36
N VAL A 29 -17.51 -19.13 8.77
CA VAL A 29 -16.19 -19.71 8.57
C VAL A 29 -15.39 -19.61 9.87
N ILE A 30 -14.67 -20.68 10.19
CA ILE A 30 -13.66 -20.74 11.25
C ILE A 30 -12.28 -20.99 10.64
N ARG A 31 -11.29 -20.23 11.11
CA ARG A 31 -9.88 -20.32 10.72
C ARG A 31 -9.03 -20.67 11.94
N ASP A 32 -8.02 -21.52 11.78
CA ASP A 32 -7.08 -21.85 12.85
C ASP A 32 -6.35 -20.62 13.41
N SER A 33 -6.32 -20.43 14.74
CA SER A 33 -5.47 -19.40 15.38
C SER A 33 -3.99 -19.68 15.11
N ASP A 34 -3.16 -18.62 15.11
CA ASP A 34 -1.76 -18.73 14.69
C ASP A 34 -0.97 -19.78 15.48
N GLY A 35 -0.37 -20.73 14.76
CA GLY A 35 0.43 -21.80 15.36
C GLY A 35 -0.38 -22.86 16.12
N THR A 36 -1.71 -22.87 15.97
CA THR A 36 -2.61 -23.87 16.56
C THR A 36 -3.25 -24.75 15.48
N THR A 37 -3.99 -25.77 15.89
CA THR A 37 -4.81 -26.60 14.99
C THR A 37 -6.24 -26.62 15.54
N LEU A 38 -7.24 -26.68 14.68
CA LEU A 38 -8.63 -26.82 15.13
C LEU A 38 -8.87 -28.20 15.74
N SER A 39 -9.69 -28.27 16.78
CA SER A 39 -10.10 -29.53 17.39
C SER A 39 -11.18 -30.22 16.57
N ARG A 40 -11.38 -31.53 16.80
CA ARG A 40 -12.40 -32.30 16.08
C ARG A 40 -13.81 -31.76 16.30
N GLU A 41 -14.09 -31.22 17.49
CA GLU A 41 -15.37 -30.59 17.81
C GLU A 41 -15.66 -29.37 16.92
N ILE A 42 -14.66 -28.52 16.67
CA ILE A 42 -14.80 -27.38 15.77
C ILE A 42 -14.94 -27.83 14.31
N LEU A 43 -14.13 -28.82 13.89
CA LEU A 43 -14.17 -29.35 12.52
C LEU A 43 -15.49 -30.04 12.18
N ASP A 44 -16.14 -30.65 13.18
CA ASP A 44 -17.45 -31.30 13.03
C ASP A 44 -18.63 -30.33 13.28
N ALA A 45 -18.36 -29.09 13.69
CA ALA A 45 -19.36 -28.03 13.77
C ALA A 45 -19.57 -27.45 12.36
N ASP A 46 -20.83 -27.34 11.92
CA ASP A 46 -21.29 -27.03 10.55
C ASP A 46 -20.88 -25.63 10.03
N TYR A 47 -19.58 -25.35 9.99
CA TYR A 47 -18.93 -24.11 9.55
C TYR A 47 -17.94 -24.43 8.42
N GLY A 48 -17.71 -23.46 7.53
CA GLY A 48 -16.59 -23.52 6.60
C GLY A 48 -15.26 -23.50 7.34
N ILE A 49 -14.27 -24.24 6.84
CA ILE A 49 -12.94 -24.33 7.47
C ILE A 49 -11.91 -23.71 6.55
N TYR A 50 -11.30 -22.62 7.02
CA TYR A 50 -10.12 -22.03 6.39
C TYR A 50 -8.88 -22.67 6.99
N SER A 51 -7.95 -23.07 6.12
CA SER A 51 -6.64 -23.55 6.55
C SER A 51 -5.55 -22.71 5.91
N THR A 52 -4.67 -22.18 6.75
CA THR A 52 -3.59 -21.29 6.33
C THR A 52 -2.38 -22.11 5.89
N ILE A 53 -1.84 -21.85 4.70
CA ILE A 53 -0.60 -22.50 4.23
C ILE A 53 0.41 -21.47 3.73
N CYS A 54 1.68 -21.63 4.10
CA CYS A 54 2.80 -20.88 3.54
C CYS A 54 3.74 -21.86 2.83
N LEU A 55 3.36 -22.24 1.61
CA LEU A 55 3.85 -23.46 0.96
C LEU A 55 5.39 -23.56 0.86
N ILE A 56 6.07 -22.44 0.65
CA ILE A 56 7.54 -22.38 0.53
C ILE A 56 8.31 -22.78 1.79
N ARG A 57 7.65 -22.90 2.95
CA ARG A 57 8.28 -23.24 4.23
C ARG A 57 7.64 -24.39 4.99
N GLU A 58 6.70 -25.13 4.37
CA GLU A 58 6.00 -26.23 5.02
C GLU A 58 6.81 -27.53 5.14
N ASP A 59 7.86 -27.71 4.34
CA ASP A 59 8.71 -28.91 4.36
C ASP A 59 10.12 -28.63 4.89
N ARG A 60 10.19 -28.36 6.19
CA ARG A 60 11.43 -27.98 6.88
C ARG A 60 12.54 -29.03 6.76
N ASP A 61 12.22 -30.31 6.91
CA ASP A 61 13.23 -31.37 6.89
C ASP A 61 13.89 -31.49 5.50
N TRP A 62 13.09 -31.32 4.44
CA TRP A 62 13.62 -31.26 3.08
C TRP A 62 14.44 -29.99 2.86
N ALA A 63 14.00 -28.83 3.36
CA ALA A 63 14.75 -27.57 3.27
C ALA A 63 16.13 -27.66 3.97
N LEU A 64 16.21 -28.28 5.15
CA LEU A 64 17.47 -28.53 5.86
C LEU A 64 18.42 -29.43 5.08
N ALA A 65 17.90 -30.45 4.39
CA ALA A 65 18.70 -31.33 3.55
C ALA A 65 19.15 -30.66 2.23
N ASN A 66 18.51 -29.54 1.83
CA ASN A 66 18.69 -28.88 0.54
C ASN A 66 18.95 -27.37 0.67
N GLN A 67 19.79 -26.95 1.62
CA GLN A 67 20.03 -25.52 1.91
C GLN A 67 20.52 -24.67 0.72
N ARG A 68 21.08 -25.28 -0.33
CA ARG A 68 21.47 -24.57 -1.57
C ARG A 68 20.28 -24.18 -2.45
N LEU A 69 19.09 -24.68 -2.15
CA LEU A 69 17.85 -24.42 -2.87
C LEU A 69 16.95 -23.44 -2.10
N LEU A 70 17.48 -22.74 -1.09
CA LEU A 70 16.76 -21.67 -0.41
C LEU A 70 16.76 -20.40 -1.27
N GLN A 71 15.85 -19.49 -0.94
CA GLN A 71 15.76 -18.19 -1.60
C GLN A 71 16.98 -17.32 -1.32
N GLN A 72 17.24 -16.40 -2.24
CA GLN A 72 18.40 -15.51 -2.23
C GLN A 72 17.97 -14.06 -2.45
N ASN A 73 18.92 -13.15 -2.29
CA ASN A 73 18.82 -11.75 -2.71
C ASN A 73 20.22 -11.14 -2.87
N PHE A 74 20.28 -9.95 -3.48
CA PHE A 74 21.46 -9.09 -3.36
C PHE A 74 21.40 -8.28 -2.06
N LEU A 75 22.57 -8.08 -1.43
CA LEU A 75 22.80 -7.04 -0.43
C LEU A 75 23.95 -6.15 -0.86
N GLY A 76 23.81 -4.84 -0.66
CA GLY A 76 24.93 -3.89 -0.71
C GLY A 76 25.59 -3.76 0.66
N SER A 77 26.90 -3.92 0.74
CA SER A 77 27.64 -3.69 1.99
C SER A 77 27.51 -2.23 2.44
N PHE A 78 27.65 -1.97 3.74
CA PHE A 78 27.90 -0.60 4.20
C PHE A 78 29.21 -0.05 3.59
N PRO A 79 29.31 1.27 3.36
CA PRO A 79 30.48 1.87 2.74
C PRO A 79 31.69 1.83 3.66
N VAL A 80 32.84 1.44 3.10
CA VAL A 80 34.14 1.51 3.78
C VAL A 80 34.98 2.59 3.11
N VAL A 81 35.45 3.56 3.89
CA VAL A 81 36.36 4.61 3.39
C VAL A 81 37.78 4.04 3.32
N ALA A 82 38.40 4.11 2.15
CA ALA A 82 39.79 3.70 2.00
C ALA A 82 40.73 4.67 2.71
N ASP A 83 41.63 4.15 3.53
CA ASP A 83 42.73 4.91 4.16
C ASP A 83 44.07 4.73 3.42
N GLY A 84 44.11 3.84 2.43
CA GLY A 84 45.27 3.49 1.63
C GLY A 84 44.94 3.01 0.23
N ASP A 85 45.82 2.19 -0.33
CA ASP A 85 45.72 1.58 -1.67
C ASP A 85 44.94 0.26 -1.68
N VAL A 86 44.54 -0.25 -0.52
CA VAL A 86 43.72 -1.45 -0.36
C VAL A 86 42.58 -1.18 0.61
N VAL A 87 41.36 -1.58 0.26
CA VAL A 87 40.23 -1.64 1.20
C VAL A 87 39.78 -3.07 1.42
N ARG A 88 39.34 -3.38 2.65
CA ARG A 88 38.76 -4.66 3.02
C ARG A 88 37.32 -4.43 3.46
N ILE A 89 36.39 -5.12 2.83
CA ILE A 89 34.96 -4.95 3.03
C ILE A 89 34.41 -6.30 3.51
N ASP A 90 33.88 -6.32 4.72
CA ASP A 90 33.03 -7.43 5.20
C ASP A 90 31.63 -7.24 4.59
N PRO A 91 31.17 -8.13 3.69
CA PRO A 91 29.91 -7.94 3.00
C PRO A 91 28.69 -7.95 3.92
N LEU A 92 28.76 -8.67 5.06
CA LEU A 92 27.64 -8.86 5.97
C LEU A 92 27.74 -7.99 7.24
N ALA A 93 28.78 -7.17 7.38
CA ALA A 93 28.89 -6.25 8.50
C ALA A 93 27.62 -5.37 8.59
N GLY A 94 26.96 -5.36 9.76
CA GLY A 94 25.72 -4.61 10.00
C GLY A 94 24.42 -5.36 9.65
N TYR A 95 24.49 -6.49 8.94
CA TYR A 95 23.33 -7.33 8.62
C TYR A 95 23.19 -8.49 9.61
N SER A 96 21.96 -8.95 9.82
CA SER A 96 21.67 -10.10 10.67
C SER A 96 22.17 -11.40 10.02
N THR A 97 23.16 -12.04 10.65
CA THR A 97 23.66 -13.37 10.25
C THR A 97 22.72 -14.50 10.65
N ASP A 98 21.67 -14.20 11.42
CA ASP A 98 20.56 -15.12 11.63
C ASP A 98 19.66 -15.23 10.39
N GLN A 99 19.56 -14.16 9.59
CA GLN A 99 18.79 -14.14 8.34
C GLN A 99 19.65 -14.50 7.13
N PHE A 100 20.89 -13.99 7.06
CA PHE A 100 21.70 -14.03 5.85
C PHE A 100 23.01 -14.82 6.00
N VAL A 101 23.33 -15.59 4.96
CA VAL A 101 24.63 -16.26 4.78
C VAL A 101 25.16 -15.92 3.40
N LEU A 102 26.45 -15.60 3.30
CA LEU A 102 27.11 -15.29 2.03
C LEU A 102 27.03 -16.49 1.07
N ASN A 103 26.60 -16.27 -0.17
CA ASN A 103 26.63 -17.30 -1.22
C ASN A 103 27.83 -17.10 -2.16
N ASP A 104 28.95 -17.72 -1.83
CA ASP A 104 30.16 -17.71 -2.67
C ASP A 104 30.38 -19.01 -3.47
N TRP A 105 29.56 -20.05 -3.24
CA TRP A 105 29.73 -21.35 -3.90
C TRP A 105 29.20 -21.38 -5.34
N ASP A 106 28.32 -20.45 -5.71
CA ASP A 106 27.87 -20.28 -7.10
C ASP A 106 28.85 -19.45 -7.95
N GLY A 107 29.93 -18.96 -7.33
CA GLY A 107 30.84 -17.99 -7.90
C GLY A 107 30.49 -16.55 -7.51
N VAL A 108 31.39 -15.62 -7.84
CA VAL A 108 31.24 -14.18 -7.55
C VAL A 108 31.07 -13.36 -8.83
N GLU A 109 30.73 -14.02 -9.95
CA GLU A 109 30.58 -13.39 -11.26
C GLU A 109 29.37 -12.44 -11.34
N LEU A 110 28.40 -12.60 -10.45
CA LEU A 110 27.21 -11.75 -10.33
C LEU A 110 27.40 -10.62 -9.30
N TRP A 111 28.54 -10.58 -8.61
CA TRP A 111 28.84 -9.56 -7.60
C TRP A 111 29.56 -8.37 -8.25
N GLN A 112 29.36 -7.18 -7.70
CA GLN A 112 29.98 -5.96 -8.20
C GLN A 112 30.54 -5.13 -7.05
N VAL A 113 31.70 -4.50 -7.26
CA VAL A 113 32.31 -3.58 -6.31
C VAL A 113 32.23 -2.17 -6.89
N PHE A 114 31.91 -1.17 -6.08
CA PHE A 114 31.77 0.21 -6.51
C PHE A 114 32.63 1.14 -5.69
N ASP A 115 33.32 2.05 -6.39
CA ASP A 115 33.83 3.28 -5.81
C ASP A 115 32.67 4.28 -5.81
N ARG A 116 32.01 4.43 -4.65
CA ARG A 116 30.82 5.27 -4.48
C ARG A 116 31.14 6.76 -4.54
N THR A 117 32.39 7.16 -4.32
CA THR A 117 32.80 8.57 -4.41
C THR A 117 32.93 9.02 -5.86
N SER A 118 33.45 8.18 -6.73
CA SER A 118 33.52 8.45 -8.18
C SER A 118 32.26 8.01 -8.95
N GLY A 119 31.44 7.15 -8.34
CA GLY A 119 30.25 6.57 -8.97
C GLY A 119 30.59 5.52 -10.03
N THR A 120 31.72 4.83 -9.91
CA THR A 120 32.19 3.87 -10.92
C THR A 120 32.31 2.46 -10.36
N GLU A 121 32.01 1.47 -11.21
CA GLU A 121 32.27 0.07 -10.90
C GLU A 121 33.79 -0.18 -10.90
N VAL A 122 34.27 -0.87 -9.88
CA VAL A 122 35.66 -1.30 -9.76
C VAL A 122 35.87 -2.53 -10.65
N PRO A 123 36.90 -2.53 -11.52
CA PRO A 123 37.18 -3.65 -12.40
C PRO A 123 37.31 -4.98 -11.64
N ARG A 124 36.79 -6.06 -12.23
CA ARG A 124 36.75 -7.39 -11.59
C ARG A 124 38.13 -7.88 -11.16
N GLU A 125 39.17 -7.59 -11.93
CA GLU A 125 40.56 -7.95 -11.64
C GLU A 125 41.17 -7.22 -10.44
N SER A 126 40.57 -6.09 -10.03
CA SER A 126 41.04 -5.26 -8.92
C SER A 126 40.46 -5.67 -7.57
N TRP A 127 39.67 -6.74 -7.51
CA TRP A 127 39.17 -7.25 -6.24
C TRP A 127 39.05 -8.77 -6.19
N ARG A 128 39.05 -9.30 -4.97
CA ARG A 128 38.97 -10.74 -4.69
C ARG A 128 38.27 -11.01 -3.36
N LEU A 129 37.61 -12.16 -3.28
CA LEU A 129 37.08 -12.69 -2.02
C LEU A 129 38.20 -13.48 -1.31
N VAL A 130 38.49 -13.16 -0.05
CA VAL A 130 39.46 -13.85 0.82
C VAL A 130 38.80 -14.10 2.17
N ASP A 131 38.56 -15.36 2.50
CA ASP A 131 37.95 -15.77 3.78
C ASP A 131 36.66 -15.01 4.10
N GLY A 132 35.74 -14.90 3.12
CA GLY A 132 34.47 -14.17 3.25
C GLY A 132 34.58 -12.64 3.18
N THR A 133 35.79 -12.08 3.12
CA THR A 133 36.03 -10.62 3.01
C THR A 133 36.40 -10.22 1.59
N VAL A 134 35.79 -9.15 1.07
CA VAL A 134 36.15 -8.59 -0.24
C VAL A 134 37.33 -7.64 -0.08
N VAL A 135 38.43 -7.95 -0.76
CA VAL A 135 39.66 -7.14 -0.78
C VAL A 135 39.75 -6.45 -2.13
N VAL A 136 39.82 -5.12 -2.12
CA VAL A 136 39.93 -4.27 -3.31
C VAL A 136 41.29 -3.61 -3.32
N ASP A 137 42.04 -3.76 -4.41
CA ASP A 137 43.36 -3.16 -4.60
C ASP A 137 43.25 -1.92 -5.51
N GLY A 138 44.21 -0.99 -5.39
CA GLY A 138 44.25 0.23 -6.20
C GLY A 138 43.24 1.30 -5.79
N THR A 139 42.83 1.32 -4.52
CA THR A 139 41.86 2.29 -4.00
C THR A 139 42.45 3.69 -3.88
N VAL A 140 41.59 4.70 -3.89
CA VAL A 140 41.96 6.10 -3.67
C VAL A 140 41.66 6.47 -2.21
N PRO A 141 42.68 6.89 -1.41
CA PRO A 141 42.45 7.32 -0.04
C PRO A 141 41.39 8.41 0.07
N GLY A 142 40.43 8.23 0.97
CA GLY A 142 39.27 9.10 1.17
C GLY A 142 38.03 8.75 0.34
N HIS A 143 38.14 7.85 -0.65
CA HIS A 143 36.97 7.34 -1.37
C HIS A 143 36.24 6.27 -0.56
N SER A 144 34.92 6.16 -0.74
CA SER A 144 34.07 5.13 -0.16
C SER A 144 33.84 4.00 -1.14
N TYR A 145 33.97 2.76 -0.67
CA TYR A 145 33.77 1.56 -1.46
C TYR A 145 32.68 0.66 -0.86
N THR A 146 31.92 0.00 -1.72
CA THR A 146 30.93 -1.02 -1.33
C THR A 146 31.04 -2.23 -2.23
N VAL A 147 30.50 -3.36 -1.79
CA VAL A 147 30.29 -4.54 -2.63
C VAL A 147 28.83 -4.97 -2.59
N ASN A 148 28.28 -5.34 -3.74
CA ASN A 148 26.99 -5.98 -3.88
C ASN A 148 27.20 -7.49 -3.97
N VAL A 149 26.61 -8.26 -3.06
CA VAL A 149 26.83 -9.70 -2.93
C VAL A 149 25.52 -10.47 -2.94
N LEU A 150 25.55 -11.72 -3.41
CA LEU A 150 24.45 -12.66 -3.24
C LEU A 150 24.52 -13.31 -1.86
N VAL A 151 23.36 -13.41 -1.22
CA VAL A 151 23.19 -14.07 0.08
C VAL A 151 22.07 -15.08 0.01
N MET A 152 22.21 -16.18 0.76
CA MET A 152 21.12 -17.09 1.09
C MET A 152 20.30 -16.52 2.23
N ARG A 153 18.98 -16.64 2.12
CA ARG A 153 18.02 -16.34 3.20
C ARG A 153 17.74 -17.61 3.99
N VAL A 154 18.40 -17.75 5.14
CA VAL A 154 18.37 -18.95 6.00
C VAL A 154 17.31 -18.88 7.10
N TRP A 155 16.58 -17.77 7.17
CA TRP A 155 15.38 -17.60 7.99
C TRP A 155 14.38 -16.75 7.22
N GLU A 156 13.20 -17.31 6.94
CA GLU A 156 12.10 -16.60 6.28
C GLU A 156 11.57 -15.48 7.18
N GLU A 157 11.26 -14.34 6.59
CA GLU A 157 11.18 -13.05 7.29
C GLU A 157 9.92 -12.91 8.14
N ILE A 158 8.78 -13.43 7.69
CA ILE A 158 7.55 -13.44 8.51
C ILE A 158 7.72 -14.40 9.67
N SER A 159 8.33 -15.58 9.44
CA SER A 159 8.68 -16.51 10.51
C SER A 159 9.67 -15.90 11.49
N MET A 160 10.64 -15.10 11.03
CA MET A 160 11.63 -14.42 11.86
C MET A 160 10.95 -13.35 12.71
N TYR A 161 10.16 -12.47 12.09
CA TYR A 161 9.37 -11.45 12.77
C TYR A 161 8.50 -12.06 13.87
N ASN A 162 7.68 -13.06 13.54
CA ASN A 162 6.79 -13.68 14.51
C ASN A 162 7.55 -14.35 15.66
N HIS A 163 8.69 -14.97 15.37
CA HIS A 163 9.50 -15.62 16.39
C HIS A 163 10.14 -14.63 17.37
N VAL A 164 10.69 -13.53 16.84
CA VAL A 164 11.31 -12.46 17.66
C VAL A 164 10.24 -11.71 18.46
N THR A 165 9.13 -11.31 17.82
CA THR A 165 8.06 -10.52 18.44
C THR A 165 7.35 -11.27 19.56
N ASN A 166 7.14 -12.58 19.40
CA ASN A 166 6.43 -13.40 20.38
C ASN A 166 7.35 -14.18 21.33
N ASP A 167 8.67 -13.96 21.26
CA ASP A 167 9.69 -14.69 22.05
C ASP A 167 9.49 -16.21 22.05
N TRP A 168 9.43 -16.80 20.85
CA TRP A 168 9.16 -18.24 20.69
C TRP A 168 10.32 -19.17 21.12
N GLY A 169 11.41 -18.64 21.68
CA GLY A 169 12.53 -19.40 22.24
C GLY A 169 13.14 -20.40 21.26
N ASP A 170 13.15 -21.69 21.61
CA ASP A 170 13.78 -22.74 20.80
C ASP A 170 12.91 -23.25 19.64
N LYS A 171 11.78 -22.59 19.32
CA LYS A 171 10.91 -23.00 18.22
C LYS A 171 11.71 -23.03 16.91
N PRO A 172 11.66 -24.12 16.12
CA PRO A 172 12.48 -24.24 14.93
C PRO A 172 12.27 -23.10 13.93
N ARG A 173 13.37 -22.54 13.42
CA ARG A 173 13.37 -21.56 12.34
C ARG A 173 12.85 -22.19 11.05
N LEU A 174 12.07 -21.42 10.30
CA LEU A 174 11.53 -21.82 9.01
C LEU A 174 12.31 -21.11 7.90
N MET A 175 12.54 -21.82 6.80
CA MET A 175 13.30 -21.35 5.64
C MET A 175 12.41 -21.38 4.41
N ALA A 176 12.60 -20.44 3.50
CA ALA A 176 11.88 -20.38 2.24
C ALA A 176 12.66 -21.09 1.12
N LEU A 177 12.03 -22.06 0.46
CA LEU A 177 12.56 -22.74 -0.71
C LEU A 177 12.42 -21.86 -1.98
N GLU A 178 13.37 -21.94 -2.89
CA GLU A 178 13.37 -21.23 -4.18
C GLU A 178 12.67 -22.05 -5.28
N PRO A 179 11.42 -21.71 -5.64
CA PRO A 179 10.63 -22.53 -6.55
C PRO A 179 11.10 -22.49 -8.01
N ARG A 180 12.00 -21.58 -8.40
CA ARG A 180 12.60 -21.61 -9.76
C ARG A 180 13.47 -22.84 -9.99
N HIS A 181 13.91 -23.53 -8.93
CA HIS A 181 14.49 -24.86 -9.09
C HIS A 181 13.38 -25.89 -9.38
N PRO A 182 13.44 -26.64 -10.50
CA PRO A 182 12.38 -27.58 -10.88
C PRO A 182 12.06 -28.63 -9.80
N ALA A 183 13.07 -29.09 -9.06
CA ALA A 183 12.90 -30.03 -7.96
C ALA A 183 12.10 -29.42 -6.78
N VAL A 184 12.27 -28.11 -6.53
CA VAL A 184 11.48 -27.40 -5.51
C VAL A 184 10.04 -27.26 -5.99
N ALA A 185 9.80 -26.76 -7.20
CA ALA A 185 8.45 -26.62 -7.75
C ALA A 185 7.66 -27.94 -7.68
N GLN A 186 8.28 -29.05 -8.10
CA GLN A 186 7.67 -30.38 -8.00
C GLN A 186 7.37 -30.75 -6.53
N ARG A 187 8.30 -30.47 -5.61
CA ARG A 187 8.11 -30.77 -4.18
C ARG A 187 6.94 -30.00 -3.58
N LEU A 188 6.78 -28.72 -3.93
CA LEU A 188 5.66 -27.89 -3.46
C LEU A 188 4.32 -28.45 -3.93
N GLU A 189 4.21 -28.85 -5.20
CA GLU A 189 3.01 -29.49 -5.76
C GLU A 189 2.69 -30.83 -5.07
N GLU A 190 3.69 -31.70 -4.92
CA GLU A 190 3.53 -32.99 -4.24
C GLU A 190 3.13 -32.84 -2.77
N TRP A 191 3.68 -31.84 -2.08
CA TRP A 191 3.32 -31.54 -0.70
C TRP A 191 1.86 -31.08 -0.62
N LEU A 192 1.45 -30.14 -1.49
CA LEU A 192 0.08 -29.62 -1.50
C LEU A 192 -0.94 -30.71 -1.85
N GLU A 193 -0.62 -31.57 -2.82
CA GLU A 193 -1.47 -32.70 -3.21
C GLU A 193 -1.70 -33.66 -2.02
N ARG A 194 -0.64 -34.02 -1.28
CA ARG A 194 -0.78 -34.83 -0.04
C ARG A 194 -1.58 -34.09 1.02
N TRP A 195 -1.27 -32.82 1.24
CA TRP A 195 -1.92 -32.01 2.26
C TRP A 195 -3.43 -31.92 2.04
N CYS A 196 -3.89 -31.72 0.80
CA CYS A 196 -5.32 -31.68 0.46
C CYS A 196 -6.04 -33.00 0.77
N VAL A 197 -5.38 -34.15 0.59
CA VAL A 197 -5.93 -35.48 0.94
C VAL A 197 -6.01 -35.68 2.45
N GLU A 198 -5.02 -35.18 3.19
CA GLU A 198 -4.91 -35.32 4.65
C GLU A 198 -5.86 -34.38 5.42
N HIS A 199 -6.38 -33.32 4.78
CA HIS A 199 -7.27 -32.33 5.37
C HIS A 199 -8.63 -32.26 4.64
N PRO A 200 -9.45 -33.33 4.66
CA PRO A 200 -10.71 -33.37 3.92
C PRO A 200 -11.72 -32.31 4.39
N GLU A 201 -11.66 -31.87 5.66
CA GLU A 201 -12.55 -30.91 6.28
C GLU A 201 -12.33 -29.46 5.80
N THR A 202 -11.13 -29.13 5.31
CA THR A 202 -10.84 -27.78 4.79
C THR A 202 -11.75 -27.46 3.61
N THR A 203 -12.48 -26.35 3.69
CA THR A 203 -13.28 -25.82 2.57
C THR A 203 -12.51 -24.82 1.74
N VAL A 204 -11.65 -24.01 2.38
CA VAL A 204 -10.82 -23.00 1.71
C VAL A 204 -9.35 -23.14 2.12
N VAL A 205 -8.49 -23.26 1.13
CA VAL A 205 -7.04 -23.17 1.28
C VAL A 205 -6.66 -21.70 1.17
N ARG A 206 -6.21 -21.13 2.29
CA ARG A 206 -5.71 -19.76 2.39
C ARG A 206 -4.20 -19.75 2.17
N PHE A 207 -3.77 -19.48 0.94
CA PHE A 207 -2.38 -19.21 0.61
C PHE A 207 -1.91 -17.94 1.33
N THR A 208 -0.87 -18.05 2.17
CA THR A 208 -0.28 -16.97 2.98
C THR A 208 1.23 -16.94 2.80
N SER A 209 1.74 -16.52 1.65
CA SER A 209 1.00 -16.16 0.41
C SER A 209 1.41 -17.13 -0.68
N LEU A 210 2.14 -16.69 -1.72
CA LEU A 210 2.73 -17.59 -2.71
C LEU A 210 4.22 -17.85 -2.41
N PHE A 211 5.12 -17.11 -3.08
CA PHE A 211 6.52 -17.53 -3.19
C PHE A 211 7.53 -16.51 -2.67
N TYR A 212 7.39 -15.23 -3.03
CA TYR A 212 8.40 -14.23 -2.73
C TYR A 212 7.82 -13.20 -1.78
N ASN A 213 8.47 -13.08 -0.62
CA ASN A 213 8.18 -12.06 0.37
C ASN A 213 8.58 -10.67 -0.11
N PHE A 214 7.94 -9.66 0.47
CA PHE A 214 8.40 -8.29 0.33
C PHE A 214 9.79 -8.14 0.95
N ALA A 215 10.59 -7.20 0.43
CA ALA A 215 11.95 -7.02 0.90
C ALA A 215 11.95 -6.56 2.36
N TRP A 216 12.67 -7.28 3.23
CA TRP A 216 12.84 -6.93 4.64
C TRP A 216 14.20 -7.42 5.15
N PHE A 217 15.18 -6.53 5.16
CA PHE A 217 16.55 -6.86 5.53
C PHE A 217 16.79 -6.53 7.00
N TRP A 218 17.11 -7.54 7.81
CA TRP A 218 17.35 -7.36 9.23
C TRP A 218 18.79 -6.97 9.51
N GLY A 219 18.97 -6.08 10.47
CA GLY A 219 20.27 -5.62 10.94
C GLY A 219 20.77 -6.42 12.14
N SER A 220 22.07 -6.34 12.41
CA SER A 220 22.68 -6.88 13.62
C SER A 220 22.71 -5.88 14.79
N ASP A 221 22.39 -4.60 14.52
CA ASP A 221 22.40 -3.52 15.50
C ASP A 221 20.99 -3.36 16.11
N PRO A 222 20.82 -3.47 17.44
CA PRO A 222 19.54 -3.21 18.09
C PRO A 222 18.97 -1.80 17.84
N ASP A 223 19.83 -0.81 17.56
CA ASP A 223 19.41 0.55 17.23
C ASP A 223 19.02 0.70 15.73
N LEU A 224 19.33 -0.31 14.90
CA LEU A 224 18.91 -0.43 13.50
C LEU A 224 18.50 -1.87 13.18
N PRO A 225 17.38 -2.37 13.75
CA PRO A 225 16.98 -3.77 13.62
C PRO A 225 16.55 -4.14 12.19
N HIS A 226 16.19 -3.14 11.37
CA HIS A 226 15.81 -3.30 9.97
C HIS A 226 16.62 -2.32 9.12
N VAL A 227 17.45 -2.84 8.21
CA VAL A 227 18.31 -2.05 7.33
C VAL A 227 17.52 -1.49 6.14
N TYR A 228 16.55 -2.26 5.63
CA TYR A 228 15.69 -1.89 4.50
C TYR A 228 14.39 -2.68 4.53
N ALA A 229 13.27 -2.04 4.17
CA ALA A 229 12.01 -2.72 3.92
C ALA A 229 11.19 -1.98 2.85
N ASP A 230 10.55 -2.72 1.94
CA ASP A 230 9.58 -2.18 0.97
C ASP A 230 8.59 -3.27 0.57
N TRP A 231 7.29 -3.01 0.79
CA TRP A 231 6.21 -4.00 0.64
C TRP A 231 6.02 -4.52 -0.80
N GLY A 232 6.44 -3.77 -1.81
CA GLY A 232 6.24 -4.04 -3.24
C GLY A 232 7.53 -4.18 -4.03
N SER A 233 8.68 -4.23 -3.34
CA SER A 233 10.01 -4.45 -3.93
C SER A 233 10.20 -5.91 -4.37
N TYR A 234 10.95 -6.10 -5.46
CA TYR A 234 11.32 -7.41 -6.00
C TYR A 234 12.72 -7.87 -5.58
N ASP A 235 13.37 -7.20 -4.63
CA ASP A 235 14.75 -7.53 -4.23
C ASP A 235 14.91 -8.98 -3.70
N PHE A 236 13.84 -9.57 -3.16
CA PHE A 236 13.78 -10.96 -2.70
C PHE A 236 13.48 -12.03 -3.76
N THR A 237 13.33 -11.62 -5.01
CA THR A 237 13.06 -12.51 -6.17
C THR A 237 14.34 -12.93 -6.90
N VAL A 238 15.49 -12.47 -6.41
CA VAL A 238 16.78 -12.57 -7.10
C VAL A 238 17.53 -13.83 -6.68
N ASN A 239 17.91 -14.65 -7.66
CA ASN A 239 18.82 -15.78 -7.46
C ASN A 239 19.62 -16.06 -8.75
N PRO A 240 20.74 -16.82 -8.67
CA PRO A 240 21.57 -17.13 -9.84
C PRO A 240 20.85 -17.80 -11.00
N VAL A 241 19.85 -18.64 -10.75
CA VAL A 241 19.07 -19.30 -11.82
C VAL A 241 18.25 -18.26 -12.56
N ALA A 242 17.51 -17.42 -11.84
CA ALA A 242 16.70 -16.34 -12.40
C ALA A 242 17.54 -15.32 -13.18
N LEU A 243 18.68 -14.88 -12.61
CA LEU A 243 19.56 -13.91 -13.26
C LEU A 243 20.17 -14.44 -14.55
N ARG A 244 20.63 -15.70 -14.56
CA ARG A 244 21.21 -16.32 -15.75
C ARG A 244 20.14 -16.58 -16.83
N GLU A 245 18.93 -16.96 -16.44
CA GLU A 245 17.79 -17.11 -17.34
C GLU A 245 17.40 -15.78 -17.96
N PHE A 246 17.20 -14.74 -17.14
CA PHE A 246 16.87 -13.40 -17.62
C PHE A 246 17.94 -12.87 -18.57
N ASN A 247 19.23 -13.03 -18.23
CA ASN A 247 20.34 -12.53 -19.03
C ASN A 247 20.65 -13.35 -20.30
N ALA A 248 20.06 -14.53 -20.47
CA ALA A 248 20.35 -15.40 -21.60
C ALA A 248 20.03 -14.71 -22.94
N GLY A 249 21.08 -14.45 -23.74
CA GLY A 249 20.95 -13.82 -25.06
C GLY A 249 20.72 -12.30 -25.06
N ARG A 250 20.75 -11.64 -23.89
CA ARG A 250 20.62 -10.18 -23.79
C ARG A 250 21.94 -9.48 -24.12
N ALA A 251 21.86 -8.34 -24.80
CA ALA A 251 23.02 -7.51 -25.10
C ALA A 251 23.50 -6.71 -23.87
N VAL A 252 22.55 -6.27 -23.04
CA VAL A 252 22.81 -5.61 -21.76
C VAL A 252 22.21 -6.50 -20.66
N PRO A 253 23.06 -7.13 -19.83
CA PRO A 253 22.57 -7.93 -18.71
C PRO A 253 22.01 -7.02 -17.61
N ILE A 254 21.05 -7.53 -16.85
CA ILE A 254 20.73 -6.99 -15.54
C ILE A 254 21.87 -7.29 -14.59
N THR A 255 22.25 -6.33 -13.76
CA THR A 255 23.36 -6.45 -12.81
C THR A 255 22.88 -6.26 -11.38
N SER A 256 23.76 -6.53 -10.41
CA SER A 256 23.43 -6.33 -8.99
C SER A 256 23.04 -4.89 -8.66
N GLU A 257 23.60 -3.91 -9.39
CA GLU A 257 23.34 -2.48 -9.16
C GLU A 257 21.97 -2.04 -9.66
N ASP A 258 21.36 -2.76 -10.61
CA ASP A 258 19.96 -2.54 -11.00
C ASP A 258 18.98 -2.91 -9.86
N PHE A 259 19.45 -3.70 -8.88
CA PHE A 259 18.71 -4.03 -7.67
C PHE A 259 19.12 -3.13 -6.50
N VAL A 260 20.40 -3.13 -6.14
CA VAL A 260 20.92 -2.41 -4.96
C VAL A 260 20.77 -0.88 -5.09
N ASP A 261 20.84 -0.33 -6.31
CA ASP A 261 20.71 1.11 -6.62
C ASP A 261 21.40 2.03 -5.61
N ALA A 262 22.71 1.83 -5.41
CA ALA A 262 23.52 2.56 -4.43
C ALA A 262 22.91 2.59 -3.00
N GLY A 263 22.20 1.53 -2.61
CA GLY A 263 21.54 1.38 -1.31
C GLY A 263 20.10 1.88 -1.26
N ARG A 264 19.57 2.45 -2.36
CA ARG A 264 18.15 2.82 -2.47
C ARG A 264 17.25 1.62 -2.74
N TYR A 265 17.85 0.54 -3.23
CA TYR A 265 17.20 -0.69 -3.64
C TYR A 265 16.08 -0.46 -4.66
N THR A 266 15.32 -1.50 -5.01
CA THR A 266 14.19 -1.39 -5.94
C THR A 266 12.90 -0.89 -5.26
N SER A 267 13.05 0.02 -4.29
CA SER A 267 11.93 0.57 -3.53
C SER A 267 10.86 1.12 -4.46
N THR A 268 9.60 0.81 -4.15
CA THR A 268 8.43 1.32 -4.87
C THR A 268 8.34 2.85 -4.78
N HIS A 269 9.00 3.47 -3.80
CA HIS A 269 9.15 4.93 -3.70
C HIS A 269 10.00 5.52 -4.84
N ASN A 270 10.89 4.74 -5.45
CA ASN A 270 11.75 5.17 -6.54
C ASN A 270 11.05 5.02 -7.90
N PRO A 271 11.22 5.96 -8.84
CA PRO A 271 10.80 5.74 -10.22
C PRO A 271 11.50 4.49 -10.79
N PRO A 272 10.75 3.50 -11.29
CA PRO A 272 11.33 2.23 -11.75
C PRO A 272 12.14 2.41 -13.04
N SER A 273 13.28 1.72 -13.11
CA SER A 273 14.06 1.64 -14.35
C SER A 273 13.36 0.72 -15.38
N PRO A 274 13.61 0.89 -16.68
CA PRO A 274 13.04 0.00 -17.70
C PRO A 274 13.41 -1.48 -17.50
N ILE A 275 14.69 -1.77 -17.20
CA ILE A 275 15.14 -3.15 -16.99
C ILE A 275 14.52 -3.78 -15.74
N TYR A 276 14.25 -2.98 -14.70
CA TYR A 276 13.54 -3.45 -13.52
C TYR A 276 12.07 -3.80 -13.82
N ARG A 277 11.38 -3.01 -14.65
CA ARG A 277 10.02 -3.37 -15.09
C ARG A 277 10.00 -4.69 -15.87
N GLU A 278 10.97 -4.90 -16.75
CA GLU A 278 11.12 -6.19 -17.46
C GLU A 278 11.39 -7.35 -16.48
N TRP A 279 12.17 -7.12 -15.42
CA TRP A 279 12.39 -8.11 -14.36
C TRP A 279 11.10 -8.44 -13.59
N MET A 280 10.29 -7.43 -13.27
CA MET A 280 8.98 -7.64 -12.63
C MET A 280 8.07 -8.51 -13.50
N GLU A 281 7.98 -8.22 -14.79
CA GLU A 281 7.19 -9.03 -15.74
C GLU A 281 7.72 -10.47 -15.84
N PHE A 282 9.03 -10.65 -15.99
CA PHE A 282 9.68 -11.97 -16.00
C PHE A 282 9.41 -12.78 -14.71
N THR A 283 9.34 -12.10 -13.57
CA THR A 283 9.03 -12.73 -12.29
C THR A 283 7.55 -13.06 -12.17
N MET A 284 6.67 -12.14 -12.57
CA MET A 284 5.23 -12.35 -12.59
C MET A 284 4.85 -13.55 -13.48
N ASP A 285 5.47 -13.71 -14.65
CA ASP A 285 5.24 -14.87 -15.52
C ASP A 285 5.51 -16.20 -14.82
N PHE A 286 6.61 -16.28 -14.08
CA PHE A 286 6.96 -17.46 -13.30
C PHE A 286 5.97 -17.70 -12.15
N VAL A 287 5.67 -16.65 -11.36
CA VAL A 287 4.75 -16.75 -10.21
C VAL A 287 3.35 -17.17 -10.68
N LEU A 288 2.86 -16.60 -11.78
CA LEU A 288 1.58 -16.98 -12.38
C LEU A 288 1.58 -18.43 -12.85
N ALA A 289 2.60 -18.86 -13.59
CA ALA A 289 2.66 -20.22 -14.13
C ALA A 289 2.68 -21.29 -13.02
N LEU A 290 3.46 -21.11 -11.96
CA LEU A 290 3.47 -22.05 -10.84
C LEU A 290 2.22 -21.88 -9.95
N GLY A 291 1.82 -20.65 -9.62
CA GLY A 291 0.67 -20.36 -8.77
C GLY A 291 -0.61 -20.97 -9.30
N ARG A 292 -0.88 -20.85 -10.61
CA ARG A 292 -2.02 -21.49 -11.26
C ARG A 292 -2.03 -23.01 -11.08
N ARG A 293 -0.88 -23.68 -11.22
CA ARG A 293 -0.80 -25.14 -11.03
C ARG A 293 -1.13 -25.55 -9.59
N LEU A 294 -0.75 -24.73 -8.61
CA LEU A 294 -1.10 -24.97 -7.20
C LEU A 294 -2.58 -24.73 -6.92
N VAL A 295 -3.18 -23.69 -7.52
CA VAL A 295 -4.63 -23.47 -7.48
C VAL A 295 -5.37 -24.66 -8.10
N ASP A 296 -4.91 -25.15 -9.26
CA ASP A 296 -5.48 -26.35 -9.91
C ASP A 296 -5.40 -27.59 -9.00
N VAL A 297 -4.36 -27.74 -8.17
CA VAL A 297 -4.30 -28.82 -7.16
C VAL A 297 -5.45 -28.66 -6.17
N VAL A 298 -5.60 -27.47 -5.58
CA VAL A 298 -6.66 -27.19 -4.59
C VAL A 298 -8.06 -27.47 -5.18
N HIS A 299 -8.31 -27.01 -6.40
CA HIS A 299 -9.59 -27.21 -7.09
C HIS A 299 -9.88 -28.68 -7.40
N ARG A 300 -8.87 -29.48 -7.78
CA ARG A 300 -9.05 -30.94 -8.01
C ARG A 300 -9.54 -31.68 -6.76
N HIS A 301 -9.24 -31.16 -5.57
CA HIS A 301 -9.70 -31.69 -4.29
C HIS A 301 -11.02 -31.08 -3.80
N GLY A 302 -11.70 -30.29 -4.64
CA GLY A 302 -13.02 -29.72 -4.33
C GLY A 302 -13.00 -28.60 -3.29
N LYS A 303 -11.83 -27.95 -3.11
CA LYS A 303 -11.62 -26.84 -2.16
C LYS A 303 -11.51 -25.51 -2.92
N GLN A 304 -11.78 -24.39 -2.26
CA GLN A 304 -11.52 -23.06 -2.82
C GLN A 304 -10.10 -22.60 -2.50
N ALA A 305 -9.52 -21.79 -3.38
CA ALA A 305 -8.18 -21.21 -3.22
C ALA A 305 -8.28 -19.70 -2.99
N TYR A 306 -7.95 -19.25 -1.78
CA TYR A 306 -7.88 -17.83 -1.45
C TYR A 306 -6.41 -17.42 -1.29
N VAL A 307 -6.07 -16.20 -1.69
CA VAL A 307 -4.71 -15.66 -1.53
C VAL A 307 -4.71 -14.48 -0.58
N PHE A 308 -3.73 -14.44 0.31
CA PHE A 308 -3.47 -13.29 1.16
C PHE A 308 -2.63 -12.25 0.42
N TYR A 309 -3.12 -11.03 0.36
CA TYR A 309 -2.44 -9.91 -0.27
C TYR A 309 -1.57 -9.18 0.77
N ASP A 310 -0.55 -9.89 1.25
CA ASP A 310 0.49 -9.45 2.18
C ASP A 310 1.58 -10.56 2.17
N ASP A 311 2.61 -10.47 3.01
CA ASP A 311 3.67 -11.48 3.11
C ASP A 311 4.32 -11.82 1.74
N SER A 312 4.26 -13.10 1.34
CA SER A 312 4.85 -13.65 0.11
C SER A 312 4.08 -13.34 -1.19
N TRP A 313 3.68 -12.09 -1.39
CA TRP A 313 2.84 -11.65 -2.52
C TRP A 313 3.60 -11.11 -3.72
N VAL A 314 4.92 -10.89 -3.63
CA VAL A 314 5.69 -10.27 -4.72
C VAL A 314 5.63 -11.14 -5.99
N GLY A 315 5.27 -10.52 -7.12
CA GLY A 315 5.00 -11.21 -8.40
C GLY A 315 3.55 -11.66 -8.59
N LEU A 316 2.68 -11.56 -7.57
CA LEU A 316 1.24 -11.82 -7.70
C LEU A 316 0.53 -10.75 -8.52
N GLU A 317 0.91 -9.49 -8.30
CA GLU A 317 0.40 -8.28 -8.96
C GLU A 317 -1.14 -8.22 -9.11
N PRO A 318 -1.93 -8.10 -8.02
CA PRO A 318 -3.39 -8.14 -8.06
C PRO A 318 -4.09 -7.13 -8.96
N TYR A 319 -3.46 -6.00 -9.26
CA TYR A 319 -3.99 -4.99 -10.18
C TYR A 319 -3.60 -5.21 -11.65
N SER A 320 -2.78 -6.23 -11.94
CA SER A 320 -2.49 -6.68 -13.29
C SER A 320 -3.75 -7.23 -13.96
N PRO A 321 -3.99 -6.96 -15.26
CA PRO A 321 -5.09 -7.59 -15.99
C PRO A 321 -4.96 -9.12 -16.10
N ARG A 322 -3.78 -9.67 -15.76
CA ARG A 322 -3.49 -11.11 -15.79
C ARG A 322 -3.77 -11.79 -14.45
N PHE A 323 -4.09 -11.05 -13.38
CA PHE A 323 -4.38 -11.64 -12.08
C PHE A 323 -5.51 -12.71 -12.11
N PRO A 324 -6.61 -12.54 -12.87
CA PRO A 324 -7.63 -13.58 -13.00
C PRO A 324 -7.11 -14.91 -13.56
N GLU A 325 -5.96 -14.93 -14.26
CA GLU A 325 -5.37 -16.16 -14.81
C GLU A 325 -4.89 -17.14 -13.73
N PHE A 326 -4.65 -16.68 -12.49
CA PHE A 326 -4.33 -17.57 -11.37
C PHE A 326 -5.49 -18.50 -11.01
N GLY A 327 -6.73 -18.04 -11.18
CA GLY A 327 -7.94 -18.79 -10.83
C GLY A 327 -8.29 -18.77 -9.33
N PHE A 328 -7.82 -17.78 -8.55
CA PHE A 328 -8.22 -17.65 -7.15
C PHE A 328 -9.72 -17.39 -7.01
N ASP A 329 -10.31 -18.01 -5.99
CA ASP A 329 -11.71 -17.83 -5.63
C ASP A 329 -11.92 -16.60 -4.74
N GLY A 330 -10.89 -16.16 -4.03
CA GLY A 330 -10.95 -15.01 -3.14
C GLY A 330 -9.59 -14.42 -2.80
N LEU A 331 -9.62 -13.16 -2.34
CA LEU A 331 -8.44 -12.43 -1.89
C LEU A 331 -8.69 -11.80 -0.52
N ILE A 332 -7.74 -12.00 0.39
CA ILE A 332 -7.80 -11.53 1.77
C ILE A 332 -6.76 -10.41 1.96
N LYS A 333 -7.12 -9.29 2.60
CA LYS A 333 -6.17 -8.22 2.96
C LYS A 333 -6.28 -7.85 4.44
N ALA A 334 -5.15 -7.68 5.11
CA ALA A 334 -5.11 -7.05 6.42
C ALA A 334 -5.22 -5.53 6.28
N VAL A 335 -6.05 -4.90 7.10
CA VAL A 335 -6.42 -3.48 6.90
C VAL A 335 -6.36 -2.67 8.19
N PHE A 336 -5.84 -1.46 8.06
CA PHE A 336 -5.73 -0.40 9.08
C PHE A 336 -6.42 0.89 8.61
N SER A 337 -6.58 1.07 7.30
CA SER A 337 -7.03 2.34 6.69
C SER A 337 -8.08 2.12 5.60
N GLY A 338 -8.81 3.19 5.24
CA GLY A 338 -9.86 3.14 4.22
C GLY A 338 -9.32 2.83 2.82
N TYR A 339 -8.13 3.35 2.47
CA TYR A 339 -7.54 3.05 1.17
C TYR A 339 -7.19 1.57 1.02
N GLU A 340 -6.86 0.85 2.10
CA GLU A 340 -6.52 -0.57 2.02
C GLU A 340 -7.78 -1.43 1.81
N ALA A 341 -8.92 -0.98 2.32
CA ALA A 341 -10.21 -1.57 1.95
C ALA A 341 -10.49 -1.39 0.44
N ARG A 342 -10.13 -0.22 -0.13
CA ARG A 342 -10.21 0.00 -1.59
C ARG A 342 -9.16 -0.81 -2.37
N LEU A 343 -7.96 -1.00 -1.80
CA LEU A 343 -6.90 -1.83 -2.36
C LEU A 343 -7.39 -3.26 -2.55
N ASN A 344 -8.09 -3.82 -1.56
CA ASN A 344 -8.71 -5.13 -1.65
C ASN A 344 -9.89 -5.14 -2.63
N ALA A 345 -10.89 -4.27 -2.43
CA ALA A 345 -12.13 -4.25 -3.21
C ALA A 345 -11.94 -3.97 -4.72
N GLY A 346 -10.83 -3.33 -5.11
CA GLY A 346 -10.53 -3.01 -6.51
C GLY A 346 -9.93 -4.14 -7.32
N VAL A 347 -9.58 -5.27 -6.70
CA VAL A 347 -8.99 -6.44 -7.39
C VAL A 347 -10.06 -7.24 -8.12
N ASP A 348 -9.76 -7.71 -9.34
CA ASP A 348 -10.65 -8.57 -10.11
C ASP A 348 -10.58 -10.03 -9.62
N VAL A 349 -11.40 -10.35 -8.62
CA VAL A 349 -11.51 -11.67 -7.99
C VAL A 349 -12.94 -11.89 -7.48
N PRO A 350 -13.45 -13.13 -7.40
CA PRO A 350 -14.85 -13.36 -7.03
C PRO A 350 -15.23 -12.92 -5.61
N VAL A 351 -14.33 -13.10 -4.63
CA VAL A 351 -14.59 -12.81 -3.22
C VAL A 351 -13.51 -11.90 -2.62
N HIS A 352 -13.95 -10.83 -1.98
CA HIS A 352 -13.13 -9.87 -1.25
C HIS A 352 -13.31 -10.02 0.25
N GLU A 353 -12.23 -10.32 0.97
CA GLU A 353 -12.25 -10.47 2.43
C GLU A 353 -11.26 -9.54 3.14
N LEU A 354 -11.72 -8.84 4.18
CA LEU A 354 -10.88 -8.00 5.03
C LEU A 354 -10.62 -8.67 6.37
N ARG A 355 -9.35 -8.79 6.75
CA ARG A 355 -8.94 -9.17 8.10
C ARG A 355 -8.76 -7.90 8.93
N LEU A 356 -9.67 -7.68 9.86
CA LEU A 356 -9.76 -6.45 10.65
C LEU A 356 -8.72 -6.40 11.77
N HIS A 357 -8.56 -5.20 12.32
CA HIS A 357 -7.82 -4.90 13.54
C HIS A 357 -8.78 -4.44 14.66
N PRO A 358 -8.38 -4.54 15.94
CA PRO A 358 -7.09 -5.02 16.43
C PRO A 358 -6.88 -6.52 16.18
N TYR A 359 -5.63 -6.90 15.91
CA TYR A 359 -5.25 -8.31 15.93
C TYR A 359 -5.38 -8.81 17.37
N LEU A 360 -5.88 -10.03 17.57
CA LEU A 360 -6.20 -10.56 18.90
C LEU A 360 -4.91 -10.99 19.63
N PHE A 361 -4.08 -10.00 19.98
CA PHE A 361 -2.79 -10.13 20.67
C PHE A 361 -2.74 -9.25 21.93
N PRO A 362 -1.83 -9.55 22.89
CA PRO A 362 -1.71 -8.76 24.10
C PRO A 362 -1.46 -7.26 23.87
N VAL A 363 -0.68 -6.94 22.84
CA VAL A 363 -0.28 -5.58 22.47
C VAL A 363 -0.46 -5.32 20.97
N ASP A 364 -0.59 -4.06 20.58
CA ASP A 364 -0.61 -3.62 19.18
C ASP A 364 0.80 -3.62 18.54
N LEU A 365 0.89 -3.18 17.28
CA LEU A 365 2.16 -3.10 16.54
C LEU A 365 3.16 -2.09 17.12
N GLU A 366 2.71 -1.15 17.95
CA GLU A 366 3.56 -0.18 18.66
C GLU A 366 3.90 -0.65 20.08
N GLY A 367 3.48 -1.86 20.47
CA GLY A 367 3.69 -2.44 21.79
C GLY A 367 2.74 -1.89 22.87
N LYS A 368 1.66 -1.20 22.50
CA LYS A 368 0.67 -0.68 23.46
C LYS A 368 -0.30 -1.78 23.89
N PRO A 369 -0.76 -1.80 25.15
CA PRO A 369 -1.74 -2.76 25.64
C PRO A 369 -3.06 -2.76 24.84
N THR A 370 -3.48 -3.94 24.37
CA THR A 370 -4.80 -4.14 23.75
C THR A 370 -5.60 -5.20 24.51
N PHE A 371 -5.27 -6.49 24.37
CA PHE A 371 -5.99 -7.58 25.07
C PHE A 371 -5.31 -8.01 26.38
N VAL A 372 -4.96 -7.04 27.22
CA VAL A 372 -4.40 -7.23 28.57
C VAL A 372 -4.96 -6.18 29.54
N PRO A 373 -4.80 -6.34 30.86
CA PRO A 373 -5.25 -5.32 31.82
C PRO A 373 -4.68 -3.93 31.49
N GLY A 374 -5.56 -2.96 31.30
CA GLY A 374 -5.21 -1.58 30.93
C GLY A 374 -5.37 -1.25 29.44
N GLY A 375 -5.61 -2.24 28.57
CA GLY A 375 -6.01 -2.01 27.18
C GLY A 375 -7.52 -1.76 27.03
N ASP A 376 -7.90 -1.13 25.91
CA ASP A 376 -9.30 -0.88 25.51
C ASP A 376 -9.53 -1.37 24.07
N PRO A 377 -9.68 -2.69 23.88
CA PRO A 377 -9.81 -3.26 22.53
C PRO A 377 -11.10 -2.79 21.84
N THR A 378 -12.12 -2.36 22.59
CA THR A 378 -13.38 -1.83 22.05
C THR A 378 -13.14 -0.47 21.39
N ALA A 379 -12.38 0.42 22.03
CA ALA A 379 -11.99 1.69 21.44
C ALA A 379 -11.09 1.49 20.22
N ASP A 380 -10.13 0.57 20.28
CA ASP A 380 -9.25 0.24 19.15
C ASP A 380 -10.06 -0.26 17.95
N ALA A 381 -10.94 -1.23 18.15
CA ALA A 381 -11.82 -1.76 17.10
C ALA A 381 -12.69 -0.67 16.48
N ARG A 382 -13.21 0.24 17.31
CA ARG A 382 -14.03 1.37 16.84
C ARG A 382 -13.24 2.33 15.97
N ALA A 383 -12.00 2.64 16.37
CA ALA A 383 -11.12 3.53 15.61
C ALA A 383 -10.79 2.94 14.23
N TYR A 384 -10.48 1.64 14.14
CA TYR A 384 -10.26 0.98 12.86
C TYR A 384 -11.55 0.93 12.03
N TRP A 385 -12.67 0.51 12.63
CA TRP A 385 -13.92 0.33 11.90
C TRP A 385 -14.44 1.62 11.27
N THR A 386 -14.42 2.74 12.00
CA THR A 386 -14.91 4.02 11.46
C THR A 386 -14.11 4.49 10.26
N VAL A 387 -12.80 4.26 10.25
CA VAL A 387 -11.90 4.59 9.14
C VAL A 387 -12.18 3.71 7.93
N MET A 388 -12.27 2.39 8.12
CA MET A 388 -12.55 1.44 7.04
C MET A 388 -13.95 1.62 6.45
N ARG A 389 -14.96 1.82 7.31
CA ARG A 389 -16.37 1.92 6.91
C ARG A 389 -16.61 2.99 5.86
N ARG A 390 -15.91 4.12 5.94
CA ARG A 390 -16.02 5.21 4.95
C ARG A 390 -15.76 4.70 3.54
N ALA A 391 -14.76 3.83 3.38
CA ALA A 391 -14.44 3.18 2.12
C ALA A 391 -15.44 2.09 1.74
N LEU A 392 -15.97 1.34 2.72
CA LEU A 392 -17.01 0.32 2.48
C LEU A 392 -18.32 0.92 1.98
N LEU A 393 -18.62 2.18 2.31
CA LEU A 393 -19.74 2.91 1.71
C LEU A 393 -19.55 3.16 0.20
N ARG A 394 -18.33 3.04 -0.32
CA ARG A 394 -17.98 3.28 -1.74
C ARG A 394 -17.69 2.00 -2.50
N ALA A 395 -17.13 0.98 -1.85
CA ALA A 395 -16.74 -0.26 -2.48
C ALA A 395 -17.22 -1.47 -1.69
N ARG A 396 -17.64 -2.52 -2.41
CA ARG A 396 -18.13 -3.76 -1.81
C ARG A 396 -16.96 -4.55 -1.23
N ILE A 397 -17.19 -5.13 -0.06
CA ILE A 397 -16.39 -6.19 0.54
C ILE A 397 -17.36 -7.30 0.93
N ASP A 398 -17.08 -8.53 0.49
CA ASP A 398 -17.99 -9.65 0.66
C ASP A 398 -17.93 -10.23 2.08
N ARG A 399 -16.74 -10.19 2.69
CA ARG A 399 -16.46 -10.81 3.98
C ARG A 399 -15.54 -9.95 4.84
N ILE A 400 -15.73 -10.02 6.15
CA ILE A 400 -14.79 -9.50 7.15
C ILE A 400 -14.38 -10.61 8.11
N GLY A 401 -13.33 -10.40 8.89
CA GLY A 401 -12.94 -11.37 9.92
C GLY A 401 -11.88 -10.83 10.85
N LEU A 402 -11.53 -11.63 11.86
CA LEU A 402 -10.46 -11.32 12.81
C LEU A 402 -9.36 -12.40 12.74
N GLY A 403 -8.18 -12.09 13.27
CA GLY A 403 -7.08 -13.04 13.42
C GLY A 403 -6.38 -12.85 14.77
N GLY A 404 -5.65 -13.86 15.22
CA GLY A 404 -4.99 -13.92 16.53
C GLY A 404 -5.63 -14.96 17.46
N TYR A 405 -5.42 -14.82 18.78
CA TYR A 405 -5.88 -15.78 19.79
C TYR A 405 -7.27 -15.39 20.33
N LEU A 406 -8.29 -16.20 20.05
CA LEU A 406 -9.66 -15.92 20.46
C LEU A 406 -9.82 -15.94 21.99
N SER A 407 -9.02 -16.76 22.69
CA SER A 407 -9.01 -16.85 24.15
C SER A 407 -8.77 -15.51 24.85
N LEU A 408 -8.01 -14.60 24.24
CA LEU A 408 -7.73 -13.26 24.80
C LEU A 408 -8.95 -12.35 24.86
N VAL A 409 -10.01 -12.67 24.10
CA VAL A 409 -11.22 -11.84 24.00
C VAL A 409 -12.19 -12.11 25.15
N GLU A 410 -12.08 -13.26 25.81
CA GLU A 410 -13.04 -13.73 26.82
C GLU A 410 -13.32 -12.72 27.95
N PRO A 411 -12.34 -11.98 28.50
CA PRO A 411 -12.58 -10.97 29.54
C PRO A 411 -13.26 -9.68 29.07
N PHE A 412 -13.35 -9.44 27.75
CA PHE A 412 -13.74 -8.15 27.16
C PHE A 412 -15.15 -8.22 26.53
N GLU A 413 -16.18 -8.27 27.36
CA GLU A 413 -17.59 -8.39 26.91
C GLU A 413 -18.04 -7.23 26.01
N ASP A 414 -17.61 -6.00 26.29
CA ASP A 414 -17.95 -4.82 25.47
C ASP A 414 -17.36 -4.92 24.05
N PHE A 415 -16.16 -5.50 23.92
CA PHE A 415 -15.55 -5.77 22.62
C PHE A 415 -16.34 -6.86 21.88
N GLN A 416 -16.73 -7.93 22.56
CA GLN A 416 -17.55 -9.00 21.96
C GLN A 416 -18.90 -8.46 21.47
N ALA A 417 -19.52 -7.54 22.21
CA ALA A 417 -20.74 -6.87 21.78
C ALA A 417 -20.49 -5.97 20.56
N TYR A 418 -19.43 -5.17 20.59
CA TYR A 418 -19.10 -4.26 19.51
C TYR A 418 -18.77 -4.98 18.19
N VAL A 419 -18.04 -6.10 18.23
CA VAL A 419 -17.77 -6.91 17.02
C VAL A 419 -19.06 -7.48 16.43
N ALA A 420 -20.05 -7.83 17.25
CA ALA A 420 -21.36 -8.26 16.76
C ALA A 420 -22.08 -7.13 16.00
N GLU A 421 -22.02 -5.89 16.52
CA GLU A 421 -22.56 -4.70 15.85
C GLU A 421 -21.84 -4.43 14.52
N VAL A 422 -20.51 -4.52 14.50
CA VAL A 422 -19.70 -4.39 13.28
C VAL A 422 -20.08 -5.43 12.23
N ALA A 423 -20.29 -6.68 12.63
CA ALA A 423 -20.69 -7.75 11.72
C ALA A 423 -22.07 -7.50 11.09
N ASP A 424 -23.05 -7.05 11.88
CA ASP A 424 -24.37 -6.70 11.35
C ASP A 424 -24.34 -5.45 10.46
N GLU A 425 -23.54 -4.45 10.81
CA GLU A 425 -23.35 -3.26 9.99
C GLU A 425 -22.65 -3.56 8.66
N HIS A 426 -21.63 -4.43 8.66
CA HIS A 426 -20.99 -4.93 7.44
C HIS A 426 -21.99 -5.62 6.52
N ARG A 427 -22.82 -6.53 7.06
CA ARG A 427 -23.84 -7.23 6.27
C ARG A 427 -24.84 -6.26 5.64
N LEU A 428 -25.29 -5.26 6.39
CA LEU A 428 -26.15 -4.20 5.86
C LEU A 428 -25.50 -3.49 4.65
N VAL A 429 -24.25 -3.04 4.79
CA VAL A 429 -23.55 -2.33 3.71
C VAL A 429 -23.29 -3.25 2.51
N ARG A 430 -22.86 -4.49 2.75
CA ARG A 430 -22.64 -5.51 1.71
C ARG A 430 -23.93 -5.79 0.93
N ASP A 431 -25.04 -6.01 1.62
CA ASP A 431 -26.31 -6.36 0.99
C ASP A 431 -26.86 -5.21 0.13
N LEU A 432 -26.60 -3.95 0.52
CA LEU A 432 -26.89 -2.79 -0.32
C LEU A 432 -26.08 -2.79 -1.63
N HIS A 433 -24.77 -3.09 -1.55
CA HIS A 433 -23.93 -3.23 -2.76
C HIS A 433 -24.36 -4.39 -3.65
N LEU A 434 -24.85 -5.49 -3.07
CA LEU A 434 -25.39 -6.62 -3.84
C LEU A 434 -26.68 -6.25 -4.58
N ALA A 435 -27.49 -5.34 -4.04
CA ALA A 435 -28.66 -4.80 -4.73
C ALA A 435 -28.29 -3.83 -5.86
N GLY A 436 -27.22 -3.04 -5.70
CA GLY A 436 -26.65 -2.19 -6.73
C GLY A 436 -25.58 -1.23 -6.21
N PRO A 437 -24.76 -0.63 -7.09
CA PRO A 437 -23.68 0.25 -6.67
C PRO A 437 -24.22 1.54 -6.04
N PRO A 438 -23.45 2.18 -5.13
CA PRO A 438 -23.78 3.50 -4.63
C PRO A 438 -23.67 4.55 -5.76
N ALA A 439 -24.39 5.65 -5.60
CA ALA A 439 -24.28 6.80 -6.47
C ALA A 439 -22.87 7.39 -6.39
N VAL A 440 -22.31 7.70 -7.56
CA VAL A 440 -21.00 8.32 -7.72
C VAL A 440 -21.19 9.75 -8.22
N ALA A 441 -20.38 10.67 -7.71
CA ALA A 441 -20.33 12.03 -8.19
C ALA A 441 -19.96 12.07 -9.68
N PRO A 442 -20.55 12.97 -10.47
CA PRO A 442 -20.13 13.23 -11.84
C PRO A 442 -18.80 14.00 -11.85
N VAL A 443 -17.73 13.43 -11.30
CA VAL A 443 -16.34 13.88 -11.42
C VAL A 443 -15.47 12.63 -11.35
N ARG A 444 -14.74 12.34 -12.42
CA ARG A 444 -13.78 11.23 -12.47
C ARG A 444 -12.36 11.73 -12.21
N VAL A 445 -11.68 11.08 -11.27
CA VAL A 445 -10.36 11.49 -10.77
C VAL A 445 -9.29 10.51 -11.25
N GLY A 446 -8.27 11.01 -11.93
CA GLY A 446 -7.09 10.23 -12.32
C GLY A 446 -5.89 10.55 -11.42
N VAL A 447 -5.47 9.63 -10.56
CA VAL A 447 -4.25 9.73 -9.75
C VAL A 447 -3.06 9.28 -10.61
N ALA A 448 -2.20 10.21 -10.97
CA ALA A 448 -1.10 9.99 -11.91
C ALA A 448 0.25 9.81 -11.20
N THR A 449 0.87 8.63 -11.37
CA THR A 449 2.15 8.23 -10.76
C THR A 449 3.01 7.45 -11.77
N CYS A 450 4.26 7.12 -11.44
CA CYS A 450 5.07 6.22 -12.27
C CYS A 450 4.51 4.80 -12.36
N TRP A 451 3.69 4.37 -11.40
CA TRP A 451 3.18 2.99 -11.33
C TRP A 451 1.83 2.81 -11.99
N GLY A 452 1.00 3.86 -11.99
CA GLY A 452 -0.37 3.79 -12.47
C GLY A 452 -1.15 2.67 -11.81
N ARG A 453 -1.91 1.92 -12.62
CA ARG A 453 -2.83 0.87 -12.15
C ARG A 453 -2.15 -0.17 -11.27
N LEU A 454 -0.91 -0.54 -11.53
CA LEU A 454 -0.21 -1.63 -10.83
C LEU A 454 -0.04 -1.38 -9.32
N ARG A 455 -0.09 -0.11 -8.88
CA ARG A 455 -0.06 0.28 -7.46
C ARG A 455 -1.29 1.12 -7.11
N SER A 456 -2.46 0.73 -7.60
CA SER A 456 -3.72 1.36 -7.23
C SER A 456 -3.95 1.25 -5.72
N TRP A 457 -4.35 2.34 -5.08
CA TRP A 457 -4.64 2.39 -3.64
C TRP A 457 -3.47 1.91 -2.74
N THR A 458 -2.22 2.13 -3.12
CA THR A 458 -1.09 1.83 -2.22
C THR A 458 0.14 2.65 -2.58
N CYS A 459 0.93 2.98 -1.56
CA CYS A 459 2.29 3.49 -1.75
C CYS A 459 3.35 2.51 -1.22
N SER A 460 3.05 1.21 -1.26
CA SER A 460 3.93 0.12 -0.79
C SER A 460 4.07 0.03 0.74
N GLY A 461 2.95 -0.19 1.43
CA GLY A 461 2.93 -0.41 2.88
C GLY A 461 1.66 0.13 3.52
N HIS A 462 1.68 0.25 4.83
CA HIS A 462 0.61 0.80 5.66
C HIS A 462 0.81 2.30 5.91
N LEU A 463 -0.28 3.02 6.26
CA LEU A 463 -0.20 4.46 6.53
C LEU A 463 0.77 4.81 7.68
N HIS A 464 0.80 3.98 8.73
CA HIS A 464 1.59 4.23 9.94
C HIS A 464 3.10 4.02 9.74
N GLU A 465 3.50 3.32 8.67
CA GLU A 465 4.91 3.08 8.34
C GLU A 465 5.56 4.31 7.67
N ASN A 466 4.78 5.04 6.86
CA ASN A 466 5.23 6.25 6.16
C ASN A 466 4.20 7.39 6.32
N PRO A 467 3.90 7.83 7.55
CA PRO A 467 2.83 8.80 7.81
C PRO A 467 3.13 10.18 7.24
N GLU A 468 4.36 10.45 6.83
CA GLU A 468 4.78 11.68 6.19
C GLU A 468 4.45 11.75 4.69
N LEU A 469 4.22 10.63 4.01
CA LEU A 469 3.99 10.58 2.57
C LEU A 469 2.62 11.16 2.17
N SER A 470 2.62 12.30 1.46
CA SER A 470 1.39 13.04 1.14
C SER A 470 0.39 12.25 0.27
N LEU A 471 0.87 11.45 -0.68
CA LEU A 471 -0.03 10.65 -1.54
C LEU A 471 -0.85 9.63 -0.74
N LEU A 472 -0.30 9.03 0.32
CA LEU A 472 -1.05 8.11 1.18
C LEU A 472 -2.26 8.79 1.84
N HIS A 473 -2.08 10.02 2.32
CA HIS A 473 -3.17 10.81 2.89
C HIS A 473 -4.21 11.24 1.85
N VAL A 474 -3.76 11.53 0.62
CA VAL A 474 -4.66 11.88 -0.49
C VAL A 474 -5.54 10.69 -0.84
N ILE A 475 -4.96 9.49 -1.03
CA ILE A 475 -5.75 8.29 -1.33
C ILE A 475 -6.61 7.87 -0.13
N GLU A 476 -6.17 8.08 1.11
CA GLU A 476 -7.00 7.82 2.29
C GLU A 476 -8.25 8.73 2.32
N SER A 477 -8.11 10.01 1.97
CA SER A 477 -9.27 10.88 1.79
C SER A 477 -10.16 10.44 0.63
N LEU A 478 -9.57 10.11 -0.53
CA LEU A 478 -10.33 9.65 -1.70
C LEU A 478 -11.09 8.34 -1.46
N ALA A 479 -10.58 7.48 -0.58
CA ALA A 479 -11.16 6.17 -0.32
C ALA A 479 -12.62 6.25 0.15
N GLY A 480 -12.95 7.25 0.97
CA GLY A 480 -14.30 7.51 1.50
C GLY A 480 -15.13 8.54 0.71
N LEU A 481 -14.55 9.22 -0.28
CA LEU A 481 -15.26 10.22 -1.08
C LEU A 481 -16.06 9.57 -2.23
N PRO A 482 -17.18 10.17 -2.67
CA PRO A 482 -18.06 9.59 -3.67
C PRO A 482 -17.55 9.82 -5.11
N PHE A 483 -16.23 9.74 -5.35
CA PHE A 483 -15.66 9.92 -6.69
C PHE A 483 -15.31 8.58 -7.34
N ASP A 484 -15.41 8.52 -8.67
CA ASP A 484 -14.76 7.47 -9.44
C ASP A 484 -13.27 7.80 -9.55
N VAL A 485 -12.41 6.87 -9.14
CA VAL A 485 -10.97 7.09 -9.00
C VAL A 485 -10.21 6.04 -9.79
N GLU A 486 -9.36 6.49 -10.70
CA GLU A 486 -8.46 5.65 -11.49
C GLU A 486 -7.00 6.01 -11.23
N PHE A 487 -6.11 5.03 -11.39
CA PHE A 487 -4.67 5.23 -11.25
C PHE A 487 -4.00 5.12 -12.61
N LEU A 488 -3.33 6.19 -13.02
CA LEU A 488 -2.80 6.38 -14.37
C LEU A 488 -1.27 6.40 -14.34
N ALA A 489 -0.63 5.68 -15.27
CA ALA A 489 0.82 5.73 -15.38
C ALA A 489 1.24 6.98 -16.16
N LEU A 490 2.23 7.72 -15.64
CA LEU A 490 2.79 8.89 -16.32
C LEU A 490 3.41 8.53 -17.68
N ASP A 491 3.91 7.30 -17.83
CA ASP A 491 4.42 6.77 -19.10
C ASP A 491 3.29 6.73 -20.15
N ASP A 492 2.10 6.24 -19.79
CA ASP A 492 0.94 6.17 -20.68
C ASP A 492 0.42 7.56 -21.03
N LEU A 493 0.37 8.48 -20.05
CA LEU A 493 -0.02 9.87 -20.30
C LEU A 493 0.93 10.57 -21.29
N ALA A 494 2.22 10.20 -21.27
CA ALA A 494 3.20 10.73 -22.21
C ALA A 494 2.98 10.18 -23.63
N ALA A 495 2.62 8.91 -23.75
CA ALA A 495 2.43 8.22 -25.02
C ALA A 495 1.09 8.59 -25.68
N ASP A 496 0.00 8.50 -24.92
CA ASP A 496 -1.37 8.49 -25.44
C ASP A 496 -2.18 9.74 -25.04
N GLY A 497 -1.67 10.50 -24.05
CA GLY A 497 -2.38 11.63 -23.47
C GLY A 497 -3.28 11.24 -22.31
N VAL A 498 -4.04 12.22 -21.79
CA VAL A 498 -5.00 11.98 -20.70
C VAL A 498 -6.21 11.24 -21.26
N PRO A 499 -6.61 10.07 -20.71
CA PRO A 499 -7.74 9.31 -21.20
C PRO A 499 -9.05 10.11 -21.22
N ASP A 500 -9.87 9.86 -22.25
CA ASP A 500 -11.20 10.44 -22.34
C ASP A 500 -12.05 10.06 -21.11
N GLY A 501 -12.77 11.04 -20.58
CA GLY A 501 -13.64 10.88 -19.40
C GLY A 501 -12.97 11.11 -18.05
N ILE A 502 -11.65 11.32 -17.98
CA ILE A 502 -11.02 11.87 -16.77
C ILE A 502 -11.34 13.37 -16.68
N ASP A 503 -11.88 13.81 -15.56
CA ASP A 503 -12.22 15.22 -15.33
C ASP A 503 -11.11 15.97 -14.60
N VAL A 504 -10.44 15.30 -13.64
CA VAL A 504 -9.39 15.91 -12.82
C VAL A 504 -8.21 14.96 -12.68
N LEU A 505 -7.00 15.45 -12.93
CA LEU A 505 -5.77 14.75 -12.58
C LEU A 505 -5.28 15.16 -11.19
N VAL A 506 -4.79 14.18 -10.43
CA VAL A 506 -4.12 14.36 -9.15
C VAL A 506 -2.67 13.88 -9.30
N ASN A 507 -1.70 14.72 -8.96
CA ASN A 507 -0.30 14.32 -8.84
C ASN A 507 0.23 14.81 -7.49
N ALA A 508 0.72 13.87 -6.67
CA ALA A 508 1.04 14.12 -5.27
C ALA A 508 2.28 13.34 -4.85
N GLY A 509 3.12 13.94 -4.02
CA GLY A 509 4.27 13.28 -3.42
C GLY A 509 5.55 14.11 -3.42
N PRO A 510 6.61 13.59 -2.79
CA PRO A 510 7.89 14.28 -2.69
C PRO A 510 8.62 14.29 -4.03
N ALA A 511 9.41 15.34 -4.27
CA ALA A 511 10.17 15.51 -5.51
C ALA A 511 11.12 14.32 -5.74
N GLY A 512 11.16 13.80 -6.98
CA GLY A 512 12.04 12.69 -7.36
C GLY A 512 11.48 11.29 -7.07
N SER A 513 10.38 11.17 -6.32
CA SER A 513 9.71 9.90 -6.08
C SER A 513 8.89 9.41 -7.28
N SER A 514 8.52 8.13 -7.26
CA SER A 514 7.56 7.52 -8.19
C SER A 514 6.17 8.18 -8.11
N TRP A 515 5.84 8.80 -6.98
CA TRP A 515 4.55 9.42 -6.71
C TRP A 515 4.41 10.78 -7.40
N SER A 516 5.40 11.66 -7.21
CA SER A 516 5.45 12.94 -7.95
C SER A 516 5.80 12.73 -9.41
N GLY A 517 6.54 11.67 -9.75
CA GLY A 517 6.87 11.25 -11.10
C GLY A 517 8.35 11.39 -11.47
N GLY A 518 9.13 12.12 -10.67
CA GLY A 518 10.58 12.26 -10.82
C GLY A 518 11.04 12.52 -12.27
N PRO A 519 12.06 11.80 -12.77
CA PRO A 519 12.63 12.01 -14.10
C PRO A 519 11.65 11.84 -15.28
N VAL A 520 10.48 11.22 -15.10
CA VAL A 520 9.50 11.04 -16.19
C VAL A 520 9.02 12.40 -16.73
N TRP A 521 8.96 13.43 -15.87
CA TRP A 521 8.63 14.81 -16.26
C TRP A 521 9.67 15.48 -17.17
N SER A 522 10.83 14.87 -17.39
CA SER A 522 11.79 15.33 -18.40
C SER A 522 11.23 15.20 -19.82
N ARG A 523 10.24 14.32 -20.04
CA ARG A 523 9.60 14.08 -21.34
C ARG A 523 8.67 15.24 -21.71
N PRO A 524 8.95 15.98 -22.80
CA PRO A 524 8.11 17.11 -23.20
C PRO A 524 6.68 16.68 -23.59
N GLU A 525 6.49 15.45 -24.06
CA GLU A 525 5.20 14.89 -24.45
C GLU A 525 4.23 14.84 -23.27
N LEU A 526 4.71 14.40 -22.10
CA LEU A 526 3.92 14.35 -20.87
C LEU A 526 3.48 15.74 -20.42
N VAL A 527 4.43 16.69 -20.35
CA VAL A 527 4.13 18.09 -19.97
C VAL A 527 3.10 18.68 -20.93
N ALA A 528 3.26 18.45 -22.23
CA ALA A 528 2.35 18.94 -23.24
C ALA A 528 0.97 18.28 -23.17
N ALA A 529 0.89 16.97 -22.90
CA ALA A 529 -0.35 16.23 -22.75
C ALA A 529 -1.19 16.78 -21.59
N VAL A 530 -0.59 16.91 -20.39
CA VAL A 530 -1.30 17.43 -19.21
C VAL A 530 -1.65 18.91 -19.38
N THR A 531 -0.77 19.71 -19.98
CA THR A 531 -1.06 21.13 -20.25
C THR A 531 -2.23 21.29 -21.21
N ARG A 532 -2.31 20.48 -22.28
CA ARG A 532 -3.43 20.51 -23.23
C ARG A 532 -4.73 20.07 -22.57
N PHE A 533 -4.69 19.03 -21.75
CA PHE A 533 -5.84 18.55 -20.99
C PHE A 533 -6.45 19.66 -20.14
N VAL A 534 -5.63 20.34 -19.32
CA VAL A 534 -6.13 21.45 -18.49
C VAL A 534 -6.58 22.63 -19.35
N ALA A 535 -5.81 23.00 -20.38
CA ALA A 535 -6.20 24.10 -21.28
C ALA A 535 -7.56 23.88 -21.96
N ALA A 536 -7.93 22.63 -22.23
CA ALA A 536 -9.18 22.22 -22.86
C ALA A 536 -10.37 22.14 -21.89
N GLY A 537 -10.17 22.32 -20.58
CA GLY A 537 -11.23 22.28 -19.58
C GLY A 537 -11.03 21.28 -18.45
N GLY A 538 -10.00 20.42 -18.52
CA GLY A 538 -9.66 19.49 -17.45
C GLY A 538 -9.18 20.18 -16.17
N GLY A 539 -9.27 19.48 -15.05
CA GLY A 539 -8.80 19.92 -13.74
C GLY A 539 -7.42 19.34 -13.38
N LEU A 540 -6.63 20.07 -12.60
CA LEU A 540 -5.40 19.55 -11.99
C LEU A 540 -5.36 19.87 -10.50
N VAL A 541 -5.10 18.87 -9.67
CA VAL A 541 -4.77 19.06 -8.25
C VAL A 541 -3.35 18.56 -8.02
N GLY A 542 -2.45 19.48 -7.68
CA GLY A 542 -1.07 19.18 -7.31
C GLY A 542 -0.88 19.23 -5.80
N VAL A 543 -0.24 18.22 -5.21
CA VAL A 543 0.03 18.17 -3.77
C VAL A 543 1.52 17.98 -3.50
N GLU A 544 2.06 18.75 -2.55
CA GLU A 544 3.47 18.74 -2.16
C GLU A 544 4.39 19.15 -3.31
N SER A 545 5.03 18.21 -4.02
CA SER A 545 5.96 18.51 -5.11
C SER A 545 5.47 17.99 -6.47
N PRO A 546 4.28 18.41 -6.93
CA PRO A 546 3.69 17.89 -8.16
C PRO A 546 4.55 18.28 -9.37
N SER A 547 4.75 17.35 -10.30
CA SER A 547 5.55 17.54 -11.52
C SER A 547 6.99 18.00 -11.27
N ALA A 548 7.53 17.73 -10.07
CA ALA A 548 8.87 18.18 -9.71
C ALA A 548 9.94 17.41 -10.48
N LEU A 549 10.82 18.17 -11.12
CA LEU A 549 12.01 17.67 -11.78
C LEU A 549 13.19 18.50 -11.32
N ASP A 550 14.28 17.84 -10.90
CA ASP A 550 15.47 18.58 -10.51
C ASP A 550 16.08 19.29 -11.71
N ARG A 551 16.35 20.59 -11.56
CA ARG A 551 16.90 21.43 -12.63
C ARG A 551 18.32 21.01 -13.00
N ALA A 552 19.05 20.38 -12.08
CA ALA A 552 20.35 19.77 -12.36
C ALA A 552 20.23 18.60 -13.34
N GLN A 553 19.14 17.84 -13.27
CA GLN A 553 18.84 16.69 -14.14
C GLN A 553 18.12 17.09 -15.44
N ALA A 554 17.67 18.34 -15.56
CA ALA A 554 16.97 18.83 -16.74
C ALA A 554 17.47 20.21 -17.22
N PRO A 555 18.69 20.28 -17.77
CA PRO A 555 19.24 21.52 -18.31
C PRO A 555 18.30 22.17 -19.34
N GLY A 556 18.10 23.48 -19.21
CA GLY A 556 17.23 24.25 -20.09
C GLY A 556 15.76 24.33 -19.65
N ARG A 557 15.33 23.59 -18.61
CA ARG A 557 14.00 23.78 -18.02
C ARG A 557 13.93 25.04 -17.14
N LEU A 558 12.83 25.78 -17.29
CA LEU A 558 12.62 27.08 -16.63
C LEU A 558 12.23 26.92 -15.16
N ASP A 559 11.30 26.00 -14.90
CA ASP A 559 10.61 25.79 -13.64
C ASP A 559 11.04 24.46 -13.01
N ARG A 560 10.86 24.33 -11.69
CA ARG A 560 11.10 23.07 -10.97
C ARG A 560 9.87 22.18 -11.07
N PHE A 561 8.69 22.75 -10.85
CA PHE A 561 7.43 22.12 -11.24
C PHE A 561 7.24 22.28 -12.74
N GLN A 562 7.28 21.19 -13.50
CA GLN A 562 7.16 21.26 -14.95
C GLN A 562 5.78 21.76 -15.40
N LEU A 563 4.78 21.70 -14.50
CA LEU A 563 3.45 22.28 -14.69
C LEU A 563 3.24 23.61 -13.95
N ALA A 564 4.31 24.30 -13.53
CA ALA A 564 4.21 25.59 -12.83
C ALA A 564 3.31 26.64 -13.51
N PRO A 565 3.33 26.81 -14.86
CA PRO A 565 2.41 27.74 -15.52
C PRO A 565 0.93 27.38 -15.33
N VAL A 566 0.63 26.08 -15.25
CA VAL A 566 -0.72 25.53 -15.06
C VAL A 566 -1.14 25.65 -13.59
N LEU A 567 -0.30 25.17 -12.67
CA LEU A 567 -0.52 25.20 -11.22
C LEU A 567 -0.52 26.64 -10.65
N GLY A 568 0.17 27.57 -11.32
CA GLY A 568 0.34 28.94 -10.87
C GLY A 568 1.43 29.12 -9.80
N VAL A 569 2.05 28.04 -9.32
CA VAL A 569 3.12 28.03 -8.32
C VAL A 569 4.35 27.30 -8.81
N ASP A 570 5.51 27.65 -8.26
CA ASP A 570 6.80 26.98 -8.45
C ASP A 570 7.59 27.02 -7.14
N VAL A 571 8.68 26.25 -7.06
CA VAL A 571 9.53 26.17 -5.87
C VAL A 571 10.94 26.66 -6.17
N ASP A 572 11.36 27.68 -5.44
CA ASP A 572 12.74 28.13 -5.42
C ASP A 572 13.54 27.35 -4.37
N ALA A 573 14.47 26.50 -4.82
CA ALA A 573 15.28 25.65 -3.93
C ALA A 573 16.59 26.33 -3.49
N GLY A 574 16.70 27.65 -3.63
CA GLY A 574 17.92 28.39 -3.32
C GLY A 574 18.95 28.38 -4.45
N ASP A 575 18.57 27.93 -5.66
CA ASP A 575 19.42 27.96 -6.86
C ASP A 575 19.58 29.37 -7.43
N ARG A 576 18.92 30.38 -6.85
CA ARG A 576 18.96 31.78 -7.26
C ARG A 576 18.98 32.72 -6.05
N HIS A 577 19.69 33.84 -6.16
CA HIS A 577 19.53 34.95 -5.21
C HIS A 577 18.26 35.74 -5.56
N VAL A 578 17.24 35.62 -4.73
CA VAL A 578 15.93 36.27 -4.95
C VAL A 578 15.88 37.63 -4.25
N LEU A 579 15.88 38.72 -5.03
CA LEU A 579 15.75 40.09 -4.50
C LEU A 579 14.30 40.44 -4.12
N ALA A 580 13.33 39.91 -4.86
CA ALA A 580 11.90 40.11 -4.60
C ALA A 580 11.10 38.94 -5.14
N ARG A 581 10.01 38.59 -4.44
CA ARG A 581 9.00 37.62 -4.88
C ARG A 581 7.73 38.37 -5.30
N ARG A 582 6.89 37.75 -6.12
CA ARG A 582 5.54 38.25 -6.35
C ARG A 582 4.82 38.34 -5.01
N ARG A 583 4.24 39.49 -4.72
CA ARG A 583 3.42 39.69 -3.52
C ARG A 583 2.03 39.12 -3.77
N PHE A 584 1.39 38.69 -2.69
CA PHE A 584 0.03 38.21 -2.69
C PHE A 584 -0.63 38.59 -1.36
N ASP A 585 -1.95 38.69 -1.39
CA ASP A 585 -2.79 38.70 -0.21
C ASP A 585 -3.58 37.39 -0.20
N VAL A 586 -4.00 36.94 0.99
CA VAL A 586 -4.87 35.77 1.10
C VAL A 586 -6.29 36.18 0.70
N ASP A 587 -6.84 35.47 -0.29
CA ASP A 587 -8.20 35.63 -0.78
C ASP A 587 -9.13 34.63 -0.08
N GLU A 588 -9.76 35.09 1.00
CA GLU A 588 -10.67 34.27 1.82
C GLU A 588 -12.12 34.30 1.30
N ALA A 589 -12.44 35.18 0.34
CA ALA A 589 -13.83 35.48 -0.02
C ALA A 589 -14.10 35.49 -1.53
N GLY A 590 -13.10 35.27 -2.36
CA GLY A 590 -13.24 35.17 -3.81
C GLY A 590 -13.96 33.89 -4.26
N PRO A 591 -14.23 33.74 -5.57
CA PRO A 591 -15.00 32.61 -6.09
C PRO A 591 -14.37 31.24 -5.77
N ALA A 592 -13.04 31.13 -5.85
CA ALA A 592 -12.33 29.90 -5.50
C ALA A 592 -12.41 29.60 -3.99
N ALA A 593 -12.24 30.62 -3.14
CA ALA A 593 -12.33 30.48 -1.69
C ALA A 593 -13.73 30.01 -1.25
N ARG A 594 -14.79 30.63 -1.79
CA ARG A 594 -16.19 30.28 -1.49
C ARG A 594 -16.59 28.87 -1.91
N SER A 595 -15.84 28.26 -2.83
CA SER A 595 -16.07 26.89 -3.28
C SER A 595 -15.18 25.92 -2.52
N ILE A 596 -13.86 26.13 -2.55
CA ILE A 596 -12.87 25.21 -1.97
C ILE A 596 -12.95 25.17 -0.44
N LEU A 597 -13.14 26.31 0.23
CA LEU A 597 -13.19 26.41 1.70
C LEU A 597 -14.62 26.24 2.26
N ALA A 598 -15.61 25.91 1.42
CA ALA A 598 -17.01 25.81 1.84
C ALA A 598 -17.22 24.67 2.85
N GLY A 599 -17.71 25.01 4.04
CA GLY A 599 -17.98 24.03 5.10
C GLY A 599 -16.72 23.35 5.65
N VAL A 600 -15.58 24.02 5.56
CA VAL A 600 -14.28 23.53 6.05
C VAL A 600 -13.82 24.43 7.19
N ASP A 601 -13.46 23.85 8.33
CA ASP A 601 -12.58 24.54 9.28
C ASP A 601 -11.15 24.50 8.75
N VAL A 602 -10.70 25.62 8.17
CA VAL A 602 -9.38 25.74 7.52
C VAL A 602 -8.24 25.48 8.50
N ALA A 603 -8.38 25.86 9.77
CA ALA A 603 -7.33 25.63 10.77
C ALA A 603 -7.17 24.13 11.04
N THR A 604 -8.29 23.41 11.13
CA THR A 604 -8.32 21.95 11.30
C THR A 604 -7.87 21.22 10.04
N ALA A 605 -8.32 21.64 8.85
CA ALA A 605 -7.93 21.05 7.56
C ALA A 605 -6.43 21.16 7.27
N LEU A 606 -5.79 22.24 7.74
CA LEU A 606 -4.38 22.51 7.54
C LEU A 606 -3.53 22.11 8.77
N ALA A 607 -4.10 21.44 9.75
CA ALA A 607 -3.35 20.93 10.89
C ALA A 607 -2.31 19.91 10.41
N GLY A 608 -1.03 20.14 10.75
CA GLY A 608 0.08 19.28 10.33
C GLY A 608 0.53 19.46 8.87
N VAL A 609 -0.10 20.36 8.09
CA VAL A 609 0.37 20.72 6.74
C VAL A 609 1.68 21.47 6.85
N ARG A 610 2.73 20.94 6.23
CA ARG A 610 4.04 21.59 6.20
C ARG A 610 4.14 22.53 5.00
N PRO A 611 4.35 23.86 5.20
CA PRO A 611 4.58 24.75 4.07
C PRO A 611 5.88 24.34 3.38
N GLN A 612 5.86 24.23 2.05
CA GLN A 612 7.06 23.91 1.30
C GLN A 612 7.93 25.18 1.16
N PRO A 613 9.13 25.21 1.78
CA PRO A 613 9.99 26.38 1.70
C PRO A 613 10.32 26.74 0.26
N GLY A 614 10.32 28.03 -0.03
CA GLY A 614 10.65 28.50 -1.36
C GLY A 614 9.48 28.52 -2.36
N THR A 615 8.30 28.00 -2.00
CA THR A 615 7.07 28.14 -2.80
C THR A 615 6.83 29.61 -3.14
N ARG A 616 6.49 29.87 -4.40
CA ARG A 616 6.23 31.20 -4.94
C ARG A 616 5.17 31.15 -6.03
N LEU A 617 4.52 32.28 -6.28
CA LEU A 617 3.65 32.42 -7.43
C LEU A 617 4.49 32.50 -8.72
N ALA A 618 4.26 31.58 -9.66
CA ALA A 618 4.91 31.55 -10.95
C ALA A 618 4.42 32.68 -11.86
N ARG A 619 3.13 33.07 -11.73
CA ARG A 619 2.49 34.12 -12.52
C ARG A 619 1.48 34.94 -11.71
N SER A 620 0.96 36.00 -12.32
CA SER A 620 -0.20 36.73 -11.79
C SER A 620 -1.50 35.96 -12.01
N GLY A 621 -2.56 36.34 -11.28
CA GLY A 621 -3.88 35.70 -11.40
C GLY A 621 -3.98 34.34 -10.71
N VAL A 622 -3.19 34.14 -9.66
CA VAL A 622 -3.26 32.98 -8.75
C VAL A 622 -3.95 33.46 -7.48
N ALA A 623 -5.05 32.81 -7.10
CA ALA A 623 -5.72 33.07 -5.84
C ALA A 623 -5.01 32.27 -4.75
N VAL A 624 -4.48 32.94 -3.73
CA VAL A 624 -3.90 32.29 -2.55
C VAL A 624 -5.00 32.20 -1.51
N LEU A 625 -5.47 30.99 -1.22
CA LEU A 625 -6.61 30.76 -0.33
C LEU A 625 -6.17 30.59 1.13
N ALA A 626 -4.94 30.11 1.32
CA ALA A 626 -4.30 30.02 2.62
C ALA A 626 -2.77 30.17 2.48
N ALA A 627 -2.13 30.66 3.53
CA ALA A 627 -0.69 30.75 3.63
C ALA A 627 -0.23 30.54 5.08
N THR A 628 0.92 29.90 5.25
CA THR A 628 1.59 29.70 6.55
C THR A 628 2.96 30.37 6.49
N ASP A 629 3.28 31.22 7.46
CA ASP A 629 4.55 31.97 7.52
C ASP A 629 4.91 32.73 6.22
N GLY A 630 3.89 33.27 5.54
CA GLY A 630 4.06 34.00 4.28
C GLY A 630 4.36 33.11 3.06
N VAL A 631 4.21 31.80 3.20
CA VAL A 631 4.33 30.80 2.13
C VAL A 631 2.93 30.32 1.72
N PRO A 632 2.55 30.39 0.43
CA PRO A 632 1.26 29.87 -0.02
C PRO A 632 1.12 28.37 0.28
N THR A 633 0.03 27.97 0.92
CA THR A 633 -0.26 26.56 1.26
C THR A 633 -1.44 26.00 0.50
N VAL A 634 -2.42 26.85 0.16
CA VAL A 634 -3.54 26.49 -0.72
C VAL A 634 -3.67 27.56 -1.78
N THR A 635 -3.61 27.19 -3.05
CA THR A 635 -3.79 28.12 -4.16
C THR A 635 -4.70 27.55 -5.23
N ALA A 636 -5.38 28.44 -5.95
CA ALA A 636 -6.28 28.10 -7.03
C ALA A 636 -6.06 29.03 -8.23
N THR A 637 -6.09 28.48 -9.45
CA THR A 637 -5.89 29.28 -10.66
C THR A 637 -6.66 28.70 -11.85
N SER A 638 -6.99 29.56 -12.81
CA SER A 638 -7.54 29.16 -14.11
C SER A 638 -6.44 29.11 -15.16
N PHE A 639 -6.50 28.13 -16.07
CA PHE A 639 -5.56 27.99 -17.19
C PHE A 639 -6.29 27.49 -18.44
N GLY A 640 -6.34 28.31 -19.49
CA GLY A 640 -7.22 28.05 -20.63
C GLY A 640 -8.69 27.99 -20.19
N ALA A 641 -9.40 26.93 -20.56
CA ALA A 641 -10.76 26.66 -20.10
C ALA A 641 -10.82 25.89 -18.76
N GLY A 642 -9.70 25.32 -18.31
CA GLY A 642 -9.64 24.52 -17.10
C GLY A 642 -9.10 25.25 -15.88
N ARG A 643 -8.85 24.48 -14.83
CA ARG A 643 -8.56 24.98 -13.49
C ARG A 643 -7.53 24.10 -12.80
N ALA A 644 -6.72 24.70 -11.93
CA ALA A 644 -5.72 24.00 -11.15
C ALA A 644 -5.73 24.46 -9.68
N VAL A 645 -5.56 23.50 -8.78
CA VAL A 645 -5.37 23.72 -7.34
C VAL A 645 -4.01 23.19 -6.94
N TYR A 646 -3.32 23.92 -6.07
CA TYR A 646 -2.10 23.44 -5.43
C TYR A 646 -2.28 23.44 -3.91
N LEU A 647 -1.91 22.32 -3.29
CA LEU A 647 -1.83 22.11 -1.85
C LEU A 647 -0.37 21.86 -1.49
N ALA A 648 0.20 22.62 -0.54
CA ALA A 648 1.60 22.43 -0.14
C ALA A 648 1.86 21.08 0.57
N ASP A 649 0.82 20.50 1.16
CA ASP A 649 0.79 19.16 1.76
C ASP A 649 -0.69 18.75 1.92
N HIS A 650 -0.95 17.48 2.23
CA HIS A 650 -2.29 16.99 2.60
C HIS A 650 -2.19 15.97 3.72
N ARG A 651 -2.95 16.16 4.79
CA ARG A 651 -3.02 15.25 5.95
C ARG A 651 -4.45 14.83 6.14
N HIS A 652 -4.70 13.52 6.15
CA HIS A 652 -6.05 12.98 6.20
C HIS A 652 -6.76 13.40 7.49
N GLY A 653 -8.02 13.80 7.35
CA GLY A 653 -8.94 14.20 8.40
C GLY A 653 -10.28 14.60 7.78
N ALA A 654 -11.33 14.76 8.60
CA ALA A 654 -12.66 15.11 8.12
C ALA A 654 -12.66 16.41 7.29
N ASP A 655 -12.17 17.51 7.85
CA ASP A 655 -12.07 18.81 7.17
C ASP A 655 -11.12 18.78 5.97
N ALA A 656 -9.99 18.07 6.07
CA ALA A 656 -9.05 17.93 4.96
C ALA A 656 -9.66 17.14 3.79
N ALA A 657 -10.42 16.06 4.07
CA ALA A 657 -11.14 15.32 3.05
C ALA A 657 -12.23 16.18 2.37
N ARG A 658 -12.92 17.04 3.13
CA ARG A 658 -13.86 18.02 2.57
C ARG A 658 -13.15 19.06 1.70
N LEU A 659 -12.02 19.61 2.15
CA LEU A 659 -11.19 20.52 1.38
C LEU A 659 -10.74 19.91 0.04
N LEU A 660 -10.24 18.66 0.07
CA LEU A 660 -9.84 17.94 -1.13
C LEU A 660 -11.04 17.69 -2.07
N SER A 661 -12.18 17.26 -1.54
CA SER A 661 -13.42 17.06 -2.32
C SER A 661 -13.84 18.35 -3.02
N ASN A 662 -13.87 19.47 -2.30
CA ASN A 662 -14.23 20.76 -2.86
C ASN A 662 -13.20 21.23 -3.91
N ALA A 663 -11.91 20.97 -3.70
CA ALA A 663 -10.86 21.24 -4.68
C ALA A 663 -11.05 20.44 -5.99
N LEU A 664 -11.46 19.17 -5.90
CA LEU A 664 -11.75 18.34 -7.06
C LEU A 664 -12.97 18.86 -7.84
N TRP A 665 -14.07 19.16 -7.16
CA TRP A 665 -15.26 19.78 -7.77
C TRP A 665 -14.92 21.09 -8.49
N TRP A 666 -14.22 21.98 -7.78
CA TRP A 666 -13.83 23.27 -8.32
C TRP A 666 -12.91 23.12 -9.53
N ALA A 667 -11.91 22.23 -9.47
CA ALA A 667 -10.97 21.95 -10.55
C ALA A 667 -11.67 21.35 -11.77
N ALA A 668 -12.68 20.49 -11.56
CA ALA A 668 -13.52 19.93 -12.63
C ALA A 668 -14.43 20.97 -13.30
N GLY A 669 -14.55 22.18 -12.74
CA GLY A 669 -15.47 23.20 -13.23
C GLY A 669 -16.93 22.89 -12.92
N ARG A 670 -17.21 22.08 -11.90
CA ARG A 670 -18.55 21.60 -11.54
C ARG A 670 -18.91 21.98 -10.10
N GLU A 671 -20.20 22.18 -9.85
CA GLU A 671 -20.70 22.39 -8.49
C GLU A 671 -21.02 21.05 -7.83
N PRO A 672 -20.84 20.92 -6.49
CA PRO A 672 -21.23 19.72 -5.78
C PRO A 672 -22.70 19.36 -6.02
N SER A 673 -22.94 18.11 -6.40
CA SER A 673 -24.27 17.54 -6.63
C SER A 673 -24.38 16.18 -5.96
N GLY A 674 -25.58 15.70 -5.71
CA GLY A 674 -25.81 14.46 -4.97
C GLY A 674 -26.25 14.72 -3.54
N TYR A 675 -26.18 13.67 -2.72
CA TYR A 675 -26.31 13.82 -1.28
C TYR A 675 -24.97 14.26 -0.67
N ALA A 676 -25.03 15.17 0.30
CA ALA A 676 -23.89 15.66 1.07
C ALA A 676 -24.28 15.84 2.54
N THR A 677 -23.31 16.20 3.38
CA THR A 677 -23.51 16.48 4.81
C THR A 677 -22.97 17.87 5.16
N SER A 678 -23.59 18.56 6.11
CA SER A 678 -23.11 19.88 6.56
C SER A 678 -21.88 19.79 7.46
N ASP A 679 -21.72 18.69 8.19
CA ASP A 679 -20.56 18.41 9.05
C ASP A 679 -19.61 17.43 8.34
N PRO A 680 -18.31 17.75 8.19
CA PRO A 680 -17.36 16.91 7.49
C PRO A 680 -17.05 15.59 8.20
N ARG A 681 -17.42 15.42 9.47
CA ARG A 681 -17.29 14.16 10.22
C ARG A 681 -18.39 13.15 9.89
N LEU A 682 -19.36 13.53 9.07
CA LEU A 682 -20.43 12.67 8.59
C LEU A 682 -20.18 12.32 7.11
N ASP A 683 -20.02 11.02 6.82
CA ASP A 683 -20.03 10.52 5.45
C ASP A 683 -21.45 10.15 5.03
N VAL A 684 -21.77 10.33 3.74
CA VAL A 684 -23.07 9.97 3.18
C VAL A 684 -22.92 9.11 1.92
N ALA A 685 -23.75 8.08 1.79
CA ALA A 685 -23.82 7.23 0.59
C ALA A 685 -25.26 6.93 0.21
N HIS A 686 -25.59 7.16 -1.05
CA HIS A 686 -26.91 6.86 -1.59
C HIS A 686 -26.83 5.60 -2.44
N PHE A 687 -27.70 4.63 -2.17
CA PHE A 687 -27.86 3.38 -2.92
C PHE A 687 -29.20 3.42 -3.67
N PRO A 688 -29.21 3.86 -4.94
CA PRO A 688 -30.45 4.10 -5.68
C PRO A 688 -31.28 2.84 -5.87
N ALA A 689 -30.65 1.68 -6.08
CA ALA A 689 -31.32 0.40 -6.28
C ALA A 689 -32.20 0.00 -5.09
N SER A 690 -31.81 0.41 -3.88
CA SER A 690 -32.50 0.12 -2.63
C SER A 690 -33.28 1.32 -2.08
N GLY A 691 -33.26 2.47 -2.76
CA GLY A 691 -33.85 3.72 -2.27
C GLY A 691 -33.31 4.14 -0.90
N THR A 692 -32.05 3.83 -0.59
CA THR A 692 -31.48 3.98 0.76
C THR A 692 -30.36 5.02 0.79
N VAL A 693 -30.38 5.91 1.77
CA VAL A 693 -29.26 6.83 2.08
C VAL A 693 -28.68 6.47 3.44
N LEU A 694 -27.40 6.11 3.44
CA LEU A 694 -26.62 5.87 4.66
C LEU A 694 -25.91 7.16 5.08
N VAL A 695 -25.95 7.47 6.39
CA VAL A 695 -25.15 8.54 7.00
C VAL A 695 -24.36 7.97 8.15
N ALA A 696 -23.03 8.08 8.09
CA ALA A 696 -22.11 7.45 9.03
C ALA A 696 -21.22 8.50 9.71
N SER A 697 -21.06 8.42 11.03
CA SER A 697 -20.12 9.28 11.77
C SER A 697 -18.72 8.67 11.78
N SER A 698 -17.70 9.42 11.37
CA SER A 698 -16.30 9.03 11.55
C SER A 698 -15.72 9.47 12.90
N ALA A 699 -16.54 10.08 13.77
CA ALA A 699 -16.11 10.63 15.05
C ALA A 699 -16.41 9.69 16.23
N ASP A 700 -15.57 9.76 17.26
CA ASP A 700 -15.71 9.09 18.57
C ASP A 700 -16.59 9.88 19.56
N VAL A 701 -17.19 10.99 19.11
CA VAL A 701 -18.15 11.81 19.85
C VAL A 701 -19.49 11.88 19.11
N PRO A 702 -20.60 12.20 19.80
CA PRO A 702 -21.87 12.45 19.11
C PRO A 702 -21.73 13.59 18.09
N VAL A 703 -22.31 13.41 16.91
CA VAL A 703 -22.30 14.42 15.83
C VAL A 703 -23.73 14.72 15.42
N THR A 704 -24.06 16.01 15.33
CA THR A 704 -25.34 16.48 14.80
C THR A 704 -25.07 17.35 13.59
N GLY A 705 -25.80 17.10 12.50
CA GLY A 705 -25.67 17.83 11.25
C GLY A 705 -26.84 17.57 10.32
N SER A 706 -26.78 18.19 9.17
CA SER A 706 -27.84 18.16 8.15
C SER A 706 -27.39 17.29 6.98
N VAL A 707 -28.31 16.49 6.45
CA VAL A 707 -28.18 15.85 5.13
C VAL A 707 -28.68 16.84 4.09
N LEU A 708 -27.88 17.05 3.05
CA LEU A 708 -28.21 17.94 1.94
C LEU A 708 -28.40 17.16 0.66
N ARG A 709 -29.27 17.65 -0.22
CA ARG A 709 -29.40 17.22 -1.61
C ARG A 709 -29.19 18.45 -2.50
N ASP A 710 -28.15 18.41 -3.33
CA ASP A 710 -27.82 19.52 -4.25
C ASP A 710 -27.74 20.90 -3.56
N GLY A 711 -27.24 20.92 -2.32
CA GLY A 711 -27.06 22.13 -1.50
C GLY A 711 -28.24 22.51 -0.59
N GLU A 712 -29.40 21.87 -0.74
CA GLU A 712 -30.58 22.12 0.09
C GLU A 712 -30.68 21.11 1.23
N VAL A 713 -31.06 21.55 2.43
CA VAL A 713 -31.23 20.67 3.60
C VAL A 713 -32.49 19.82 3.42
N VAL A 714 -32.35 18.49 3.46
CA VAL A 714 -33.45 17.52 3.32
C VAL A 714 -33.74 16.73 4.59
N ALA A 715 -32.78 16.63 5.52
CA ALA A 715 -32.99 16.04 6.84
C ALA A 715 -31.97 16.52 7.86
N GLU A 716 -32.32 16.40 9.14
CA GLU A 716 -31.42 16.55 10.27
C GLU A 716 -31.10 15.18 10.87
N VAL A 717 -29.84 14.95 11.22
CA VAL A 717 -29.37 13.70 11.83
C VAL A 717 -28.56 13.98 13.09
N SER A 718 -28.74 13.12 14.08
CA SER A 718 -27.92 13.11 15.30
C SER A 718 -27.45 11.68 15.54
N LEU A 719 -26.16 11.46 15.39
CA LEU A 719 -25.54 10.13 15.49
C LEU A 719 -24.73 10.04 16.79
N ALA A 720 -24.82 8.88 17.43
CA ALA A 720 -23.91 8.48 18.50
C ALA A 720 -22.46 8.39 17.97
N PRO A 721 -21.44 8.30 18.86
CA PRO A 721 -20.07 7.97 18.47
C PRO A 721 -20.01 6.77 17.53
N ALA A 722 -19.33 6.92 16.39
CA ALA A 722 -19.24 5.91 15.34
C ALA A 722 -20.61 5.42 14.80
N GLY A 723 -21.71 6.11 15.05
CA GLY A 723 -23.04 5.67 14.66
C GLY A 723 -23.29 5.70 13.15
N LEU A 724 -24.30 4.95 12.72
CA LEU A 724 -24.83 4.89 11.36
C LEU A 724 -26.35 5.13 11.41
N ALA A 725 -26.86 5.92 10.47
CA ALA A 725 -28.30 6.04 10.21
C ALA A 725 -28.64 5.55 8.80
N VAL A 726 -29.80 4.92 8.69
CA VAL A 726 -30.41 4.46 7.44
C VAL A 726 -31.64 5.32 7.17
N LEU A 727 -31.65 6.04 6.06
CA LEU A 727 -32.72 6.94 5.66
C LEU A 727 -33.35 6.44 4.35
N ASP A 728 -34.65 6.69 4.18
CA ASP A 728 -35.37 6.42 2.92
C ASP A 728 -35.21 7.59 1.96
N ALA A 729 -34.64 7.33 0.77
CA ALA A 729 -34.39 8.35 -0.24
C ALA A 729 -35.69 9.03 -0.71
N ALA A 730 -36.79 8.27 -0.83
CA ALA A 730 -38.07 8.81 -1.27
C ALA A 730 -38.65 9.83 -0.27
N ALA A 731 -38.38 9.65 1.03
CA ALA A 731 -38.77 10.59 2.07
C ALA A 731 -37.88 11.84 2.12
N LEU A 732 -36.64 11.76 1.63
CA LEU A 732 -35.72 12.90 1.55
C LEU A 732 -35.94 13.77 0.30
N ASP A 733 -36.42 13.17 -0.79
CA ASP A 733 -36.62 13.86 -2.07
C ASP A 733 -38.01 14.54 -2.20
N GLY A 734 -38.92 14.29 -1.26
CA GLY A 734 -40.28 14.85 -1.22
C GLY A 734 -40.40 16.06 -0.31
#